data_AF-A0A1V5X6W4-F1
#
_entry.id   AF-A0A1V5X6W4-F1
#
_cell.length_a   1.000
_cell.length_b   1.000
_cell.length_c   1.000
_cell.angle_alpha   90.00
_cell.angle_beta   90.00
_cell.angle_gamma   90.00
#
_symmetry.space_group_name_H-M   'P 1'
#
loop_
_entity.id
_entity.type
_entity.pdbx_description
1 polymer ?
#
loop_
_entity_poly.entity_id
_entity_poly.type
_entity_poly.pdbx_seq_one_letter_code
_entity_poly.pdbx_strand_id
1 'polypeptide(L)'
;MSGITTGGYLRTHVCTMGILLGCVAMGMSCSSESLPKGQLMVALQTDMSIPKDVDSIQIQVSVYGNTLFENRYDVGPSALLIPATLALVAGEESPPVRIQVSARQKGKLRTLREAITTIPRDRIATLRMPIQWLCDGHARDTDSGNPESTCPEGQTCVAGRCESANVDSASLKTYDSRDIFGGGSGKGDGTCFDTVSCFSDGVGVDVRLHADGRCGFEKPLGAENINVALVLKKGSDGICGPEACLIPLDAAADSGWYEQDGLIMVPRAVCDRLEQDPEKTPVVAVALTTSCETKTESIPTCGPWSSVTTNPGQFDAGPPDVAKLVDADPQPDGDAEPEADVDASPEAEADVTLDVPSDVEAEPSDLCPGTAFVLNQQDQGSFAGTTAALSQTNASTYVSSACAAQGTADGKQYILRMTPGKSGMMSCYLHSQVTTWSSVLYVRSSCDDASSELACNDAYDEQQQGVTFPVQASETYYLFVDGNGEGEEGAFDLHCDLTPVECTELERVGPEGYCVAKLVTMPGGWSIDATQVTYRQYMSWLAHQPSMADQPPICQENDSYEPVYPVLDDYPVTHVDWCDAYAYCKGVGKRLCGRIGGGQNPWNALKDESSSQWYAACSSGGKNVYPYGNDYEATACFGRDIGEEELAPVGSYLGCQSSETGYEGVFDLSGNVWEWEDCCKTENESSLCRVRGGALNSEQDELRCDYDLAFNPFDTSPSIGFRCCFP
;
A
#
# COMPACT_ATOMS: atom_id res chain seq x y z
N MET A 1 -52.82 -23.67 36.54
CA MET A 1 -53.00 -24.24 37.89
C MET A 1 -51.77 -23.88 38.71
N SER A 2 -51.97 -23.16 39.82
CA SER A 2 -51.16 -23.06 41.06
C SER A 2 -49.62 -23.05 40.93
N GLY A 3 -48.85 -22.01 41.26
CA GLY A 3 -48.95 -21.04 42.35
C GLY A 3 -48.20 -21.53 43.60
N ILE A 4 -47.21 -20.75 44.08
CA ILE A 4 -46.86 -20.41 45.51
C ILE A 4 -45.33 -20.26 45.78
N THR A 5 -44.89 -18.98 45.89
CA THR A 5 -44.02 -18.26 46.87
C THR A 5 -42.73 -18.90 47.43
N THR A 6 -41.60 -18.21 47.67
CA THR A 6 -41.28 -16.94 48.41
C THR A 6 -39.90 -16.40 47.96
N GLY A 7 -39.62 -15.12 47.66
CA GLY A 7 -39.45 -13.93 48.55
C GLY A 7 -37.94 -13.64 48.78
N GLY A 8 -37.37 -12.43 48.64
CA GLY A 8 -37.87 -11.11 48.26
C GLY A 8 -36.78 -10.00 48.23
N TYR A 9 -37.23 -8.80 47.80
CA TYR A 9 -36.72 -7.42 48.05
C TYR A 9 -35.32 -7.02 47.51
N LEU A 10 -35.16 -5.91 46.76
CA LEU A 10 -35.60 -4.54 47.09
C LEU A 10 -35.74 -3.61 45.84
N ARG A 11 -36.95 -3.04 45.68
CA ARG A 11 -37.38 -1.69 45.23
C ARG A 11 -37.12 -1.11 43.81
N THR A 12 -38.25 -1.00 43.08
CA THR A 12 -38.75 0.05 42.15
C THR A 12 -39.00 1.42 42.87
N HIS A 13 -39.20 2.61 42.26
CA HIS A 13 -40.10 3.05 41.17
C HIS A 13 -39.74 4.46 40.61
N VAL A 14 -40.07 4.63 39.32
CA VAL A 14 -40.63 5.79 38.57
C VAL A 14 -41.18 6.97 39.40
N CYS A 15 -40.98 8.22 38.93
CA CYS A 15 -41.91 9.32 39.22
C CYS A 15 -42.08 10.34 38.07
N THR A 16 -43.33 10.80 38.00
CA THR A 16 -44.13 11.58 37.05
C THR A 16 -43.76 13.05 36.80
N MET A 17 -44.27 13.54 35.67
CA MET A 17 -44.41 14.91 35.16
C MET A 17 -45.19 15.85 36.11
N GLY A 18 -44.72 17.10 36.27
CA GLY A 18 -45.40 18.18 37.01
C GLY A 18 -44.73 19.55 36.81
N ILE A 19 -45.51 20.53 36.36
CA ILE A 19 -45.15 21.91 35.97
C ILE A 19 -44.95 22.81 37.21
N LEU A 20 -43.88 23.64 37.26
CA LEU A 20 -43.93 25.09 37.60
C LEU A 20 -42.53 25.79 37.58
N LEU A 21 -42.47 26.91 36.84
CA LEU A 21 -41.63 28.13 36.97
C LEU A 21 -40.13 28.07 37.35
N GLY A 22 -39.30 28.43 36.36
CA GLY A 22 -38.45 29.63 36.40
C GLY A 22 -37.23 29.65 37.34
N CYS A 23 -36.05 29.36 36.79
CA CYS A 23 -34.81 30.11 37.04
C CYS A 23 -33.77 29.71 35.97
N VAL A 24 -33.31 30.71 35.22
CA VAL A 24 -32.18 30.61 34.29
C VAL A 24 -30.92 30.39 35.11
N ALA A 25 -30.23 29.27 34.89
CA ALA A 25 -28.85 29.07 35.28
C ALA A 25 -28.15 28.30 34.15
N MET A 26 -27.26 29.01 33.45
CA MET A 26 -26.33 28.44 32.48
C MET A 26 -25.45 27.42 33.21
N GLY A 27 -25.66 26.14 32.93
CA GLY A 27 -24.72 25.08 33.26
C GLY A 27 -23.91 24.76 32.02
N MET A 28 -22.62 25.08 32.05
CA MET A 28 -21.62 24.49 31.15
C MET A 28 -21.71 22.97 31.30
N SER A 29 -22.29 22.31 30.31
CA SER A 29 -22.21 20.87 30.18
C SER A 29 -20.94 20.56 29.41
N CYS A 30 -19.84 20.29 30.13
CA CYS A 30 -18.73 19.56 29.54
C CYS A 30 -19.23 18.14 29.24
N SER A 31 -19.72 17.92 28.02
CA SER A 31 -19.70 16.57 27.46
C SER A 31 -18.23 16.26 27.19
N SER A 32 -17.66 15.35 27.97
CA SER A 32 -16.46 14.64 27.54
C SER A 32 -16.87 13.81 26.32
N GLU A 33 -16.76 14.38 25.13
CA GLU A 33 -16.84 13.63 23.88
C GLU A 33 -15.65 12.68 23.86
N SER A 34 -15.92 11.39 24.10
CA SER A 34 -14.90 10.36 24.07
C SER A 34 -14.41 10.21 22.62
N LEU A 35 -13.10 10.37 22.42
CA LEU A 35 -12.37 10.01 21.19
C LEU A 35 -12.94 8.73 20.55
N PRO A 36 -13.00 8.62 19.20
CA PRO A 36 -13.28 7.36 18.55
C PRO A 36 -12.29 6.32 19.07
N LYS A 37 -12.81 5.24 19.65
CA LYS A 37 -11.97 4.20 20.22
C LYS A 37 -11.33 3.44 19.05
N GLY A 38 -10.01 3.34 19.03
CA GLY A 38 -9.31 2.46 18.10
C GLY A 38 -9.87 1.03 18.13
N GLN A 39 -9.72 0.30 17.03
CA GLN A 39 -10.40 -0.97 16.82
C GLN A 39 -9.47 -2.01 16.21
N LEU A 40 -9.83 -3.27 16.41
CA LEU A 40 -9.21 -4.42 15.79
C LEU A 40 -10.29 -5.17 15.00
N MET A 41 -10.19 -5.12 13.68
CA MET A 41 -11.04 -5.81 12.72
C MET A 41 -10.52 -7.22 12.52
N VAL A 42 -11.19 -8.19 13.13
CA VAL A 42 -10.90 -9.61 12.95
C VAL A 42 -11.51 -10.06 11.63
N ALA A 43 -10.67 -10.33 10.64
CA ALA A 43 -11.08 -10.75 9.30
C ALA A 43 -11.03 -12.27 9.15
N LEU A 44 -12.15 -12.84 8.72
CA LEU A 44 -12.34 -14.28 8.55
C LEU A 44 -12.41 -14.61 7.07
N GLN A 45 -11.61 -15.57 6.65
CA GLN A 45 -11.55 -16.12 5.29
C GLN A 45 -11.27 -17.63 5.37
N THR A 46 -11.48 -18.35 4.28
CA THR A 46 -11.13 -19.78 4.20
C THR A 46 -10.70 -20.19 2.80
N ASP A 47 -9.81 -21.16 2.73
CA ASP A 47 -9.36 -21.86 1.53
C ASP A 47 -10.22 -23.13 1.24
N MET A 48 -11.15 -23.46 2.13
CA MET A 48 -12.03 -24.62 2.05
C MET A 48 -13.42 -24.29 1.50
N SER A 49 -14.17 -25.32 1.08
CA SER A 49 -15.54 -25.17 0.61
C SER A 49 -16.55 -25.20 1.77
N ILE A 50 -17.36 -24.16 1.92
CA ILE A 50 -18.41 -24.07 2.93
C ILE A 50 -19.80 -24.36 2.29
N PRO A 51 -20.71 -25.13 2.94
CA PRO A 51 -20.59 -25.76 4.25
C PRO A 51 -19.99 -27.18 4.20
N LYS A 52 -19.39 -27.55 3.06
CA LYS A 52 -18.99 -28.94 2.79
C LYS A 52 -17.88 -29.41 3.74
N ASP A 53 -16.88 -28.56 3.98
CA ASP A 53 -15.67 -28.84 4.74
C ASP A 53 -15.71 -28.27 6.16
N VAL A 54 -16.46 -27.19 6.34
CA VAL A 54 -16.74 -26.47 7.59
C VAL A 54 -18.18 -25.96 7.53
N ASP A 55 -19.01 -26.28 8.52
CA ASP A 55 -20.41 -25.83 8.61
C ASP A 55 -20.65 -24.79 9.71
N SER A 56 -19.70 -24.65 10.64
CA SER A 56 -19.84 -23.72 11.75
C SER A 56 -18.49 -23.18 12.21
N ILE A 57 -18.50 -21.92 12.60
CA ILE A 57 -17.35 -21.22 13.17
C ILE A 57 -17.71 -20.68 14.55
N GLN A 58 -16.78 -20.73 15.49
CA GLN A 58 -16.94 -20.12 16.80
C GLN A 58 -15.79 -19.15 17.03
N ILE A 59 -16.17 -17.92 17.39
CA ILE A 59 -15.24 -16.85 17.75
C ILE A 59 -15.35 -16.64 19.25
N GLN A 60 -14.22 -16.70 19.94
CA GLN A 60 -14.12 -16.42 21.37
C GLN A 60 -13.06 -15.34 21.60
N VAL A 61 -13.40 -14.31 22.36
CA VAL A 61 -12.49 -13.24 22.77
C VAL A 61 -12.41 -13.22 24.28
N SER A 62 -11.19 -13.27 24.81
CA SER A 62 -10.94 -13.29 26.25
C SER A 62 -9.81 -12.35 26.66
N VAL A 63 -9.87 -11.84 27.88
CA VAL A 63 -8.86 -10.97 28.49
C VAL A 63 -8.50 -11.53 29.86
N TYR A 64 -7.21 -11.79 30.09
CA TYR A 64 -6.70 -12.44 31.31
C TYR A 64 -7.47 -13.72 31.70
N GLY A 65 -7.89 -14.51 30.71
CA GLY A 65 -8.65 -15.75 30.90
C GLY A 65 -10.17 -15.59 31.08
N ASN A 66 -10.68 -14.35 31.15
CA ASN A 66 -12.12 -14.09 31.20
C ASN A 66 -12.68 -13.93 29.79
N THR A 67 -13.62 -14.79 29.39
CA THR A 67 -14.33 -14.66 28.12
C THR A 67 -15.24 -13.43 28.14
N LEU A 68 -15.01 -12.50 27.21
CA LEU A 68 -15.81 -11.29 27.03
C LEU A 68 -16.81 -11.43 25.88
N PHE A 69 -16.46 -12.21 24.86
CA PHE A 69 -17.32 -12.50 23.73
C PHE A 69 -17.17 -13.96 23.35
N GLU A 70 -18.28 -14.64 23.11
CA GLU A 70 -18.31 -15.98 22.55
C GLU A 70 -19.58 -16.10 21.72
N ASN A 71 -19.42 -16.42 20.43
CA ASN A 71 -20.55 -16.70 19.59
C ASN A 71 -20.20 -17.78 18.56
N ARG A 72 -21.19 -18.60 18.23
CA ARG A 72 -21.11 -19.63 17.20
C ARG A 72 -22.02 -19.26 16.04
N TYR A 73 -21.48 -19.32 14.84
CA TYR A 73 -22.16 -19.00 13.60
C TYR A 73 -22.20 -20.24 12.73
N ASP A 74 -23.38 -20.59 12.23
CA ASP A 74 -23.48 -21.46 11.06
C ASP A 74 -22.98 -20.67 9.84
N VAL A 75 -22.22 -21.32 8.96
CA VAL A 75 -21.63 -20.69 7.77
C VAL A 75 -22.10 -21.37 6.50
N GLY A 76 -22.33 -20.58 5.44
CA GLY A 76 -22.72 -21.08 4.13
C GLY A 76 -23.82 -20.26 3.45
N PRO A 77 -24.34 -20.73 2.29
CA PRO A 77 -25.20 -19.96 1.39
C PRO A 77 -26.55 -19.49 1.99
N SER A 78 -26.96 -20.07 3.12
CA SER A 78 -28.19 -19.71 3.83
C SER A 78 -27.94 -19.27 5.27
N ALA A 79 -26.68 -18.94 5.58
CA ALA A 79 -26.22 -18.55 6.90
C ALA A 79 -25.16 -17.42 6.77
N LEU A 80 -24.19 -17.35 7.69
CA LEU A 80 -23.12 -16.36 7.57
C LEU A 80 -22.25 -16.65 6.33
N LEU A 81 -22.14 -15.67 5.44
CA LEU A 81 -21.25 -15.70 4.28
C LEU A 81 -19.83 -15.31 4.69
N ILE A 82 -18.83 -15.85 3.99
CA ILE A 82 -17.39 -15.61 4.26
C ILE A 82 -16.72 -15.15 2.95
N PRO A 83 -15.93 -14.06 2.90
CA PRO A 83 -15.33 -13.36 4.03
C PRO A 83 -16.31 -12.60 4.92
N ALA A 84 -15.96 -12.46 6.19
CA ALA A 84 -16.69 -11.66 7.17
C ALA A 84 -15.73 -11.01 8.16
N THR A 85 -16.15 -9.92 8.79
CA THR A 85 -15.34 -9.18 9.76
C THR A 85 -16.07 -9.02 11.09
N LEU A 86 -15.33 -9.06 12.19
CA LEU A 86 -15.80 -8.72 13.54
C LEU A 86 -14.96 -7.59 14.11
N ALA A 87 -15.60 -6.46 14.45
CA ALA A 87 -14.92 -5.33 15.09
C ALA A 87 -14.78 -5.56 16.60
N LEU A 88 -13.55 -5.44 17.12
CA LEU A 88 -13.27 -5.37 18.56
C LEU A 88 -12.83 -3.95 18.89
N VAL A 89 -13.54 -3.28 19.80
CA VAL A 89 -13.33 -1.86 20.12
C VAL A 89 -12.43 -1.72 21.36
N ALA A 90 -11.46 -0.82 21.33
CA ALA A 90 -10.52 -0.59 22.42
C ALA A 90 -11.23 -0.07 23.70
N GLY A 91 -10.76 -0.55 24.85
CA GLY A 91 -11.14 -0.02 26.16
C GLY A 91 -10.37 1.24 26.54
N GLU A 92 -10.60 1.75 27.76
CA GLU A 92 -9.74 2.80 28.36
C GLU A 92 -8.30 2.30 28.60
N GLU A 93 -8.14 1.00 28.77
CA GLU A 93 -6.88 0.28 28.77
C GLU A 93 -6.82 -0.61 27.51
N SER A 94 -5.61 -0.96 27.05
CA SER A 94 -5.40 -1.92 25.96
C SER A 94 -4.66 -3.16 26.48
N PRO A 95 -5.32 -4.00 27.30
CA PRO A 95 -4.75 -5.24 27.76
C PRO A 95 -4.62 -6.23 26.59
N PRO A 96 -3.71 -7.22 26.69
CA PRO A 96 -3.66 -8.30 25.72
C PRO A 96 -5.01 -9.04 25.64
N VAL A 97 -5.59 -9.07 24.44
CA VAL A 97 -6.78 -9.82 24.07
C VAL A 97 -6.35 -11.12 23.40
N ARG A 98 -6.94 -12.24 23.82
CA ARG A 98 -6.84 -13.52 23.13
C ARG A 98 -8.09 -13.71 22.27
N ILE A 99 -7.91 -13.79 20.95
CA ILE A 99 -8.93 -14.12 19.97
C ILE A 99 -8.72 -15.58 19.53
N GLN A 100 -9.76 -16.39 19.62
CA GLN A 100 -9.77 -17.77 19.14
C GLN A 100 -10.86 -17.92 18.07
N VAL A 101 -10.47 -18.48 16.92
CA VAL A 101 -11.37 -18.83 15.82
C VAL A 101 -11.28 -20.33 15.62
N SER A 102 -12.36 -21.05 15.93
CA SER A 102 -12.47 -22.49 15.76
C SER A 102 -13.49 -22.82 14.67
N ALA A 103 -13.16 -23.79 13.83
CA ALA A 103 -14.03 -24.24 12.75
C ALA A 103 -14.41 -25.72 12.94
N ARG A 104 -15.69 -26.03 12.74
CA ARG A 104 -16.22 -27.39 12.87
C ARG A 104 -16.91 -27.84 11.60
N GLN A 105 -16.95 -29.16 11.43
CA GLN A 105 -17.81 -29.80 10.45
C GLN A 105 -18.61 -30.93 11.07
N LYS A 106 -19.94 -30.85 10.97
CA LYS A 106 -20.89 -31.76 11.62
C LYS A 106 -20.56 -31.98 13.10
N GLY A 107 -20.20 -30.91 13.78
CA GLY A 107 -19.80 -30.90 15.19
C GLY A 107 -18.35 -31.31 15.49
N LYS A 108 -17.61 -31.90 14.53
CA LYS A 108 -16.19 -32.25 14.70
C LYS A 108 -15.31 -31.01 14.56
N LEU A 109 -14.48 -30.72 15.55
CA LEU A 109 -13.45 -29.68 15.46
C LEU A 109 -12.42 -30.03 14.38
N ARG A 110 -12.21 -29.09 13.45
CA ARG A 110 -11.27 -29.20 12.32
C ARG A 110 -10.02 -28.38 12.58
N THR A 111 -10.21 -27.08 12.80
CA THR A 111 -9.12 -26.11 12.95
C THR A 111 -9.37 -25.18 14.14
N LEU A 112 -8.28 -24.66 14.69
CA LEU A 112 -8.28 -23.62 15.71
C LEU A 112 -7.10 -22.69 15.41
N ARG A 113 -7.41 -21.41 15.20
CA ARG A 113 -6.45 -20.32 15.10
C ARG A 113 -6.60 -19.41 16.32
N GLU A 114 -5.49 -19.09 16.97
CA GLU A 114 -5.45 -18.22 18.14
C GLU A 114 -4.54 -17.03 17.88
N ALA A 115 -4.93 -15.84 18.31
CA ALA A 115 -4.06 -14.66 18.29
C ALA A 115 -4.13 -13.96 19.64
N ILE A 116 -2.99 -13.54 20.15
CA ILE A 116 -2.83 -12.74 21.36
C ILE A 116 -2.21 -11.42 20.94
N THR A 117 -2.95 -10.33 21.07
CA THR A 117 -2.50 -9.01 20.64
C THR A 117 -3.13 -7.93 21.51
N THR A 118 -2.77 -6.67 21.32
CA THR A 118 -3.48 -5.52 21.92
C THR A 118 -4.35 -4.85 20.87
N ILE A 119 -5.42 -4.18 21.30
CA ILE A 119 -6.26 -3.41 20.36
C ILE A 119 -5.64 -2.02 20.23
N PRO A 120 -5.19 -1.60 19.03
CA PRO A 120 -4.70 -0.24 18.81
C PRO A 120 -5.75 0.77 19.24
N ARG A 121 -5.32 1.87 19.85
CA ARG A 121 -6.24 2.88 20.42
C ARG A 121 -6.44 4.08 19.49
N ASP A 122 -5.53 4.21 18.54
CA ASP A 122 -5.29 5.32 17.64
C ASP A 122 -5.67 5.04 16.19
N ARG A 123 -5.92 3.76 15.83
CA ARG A 123 -6.32 3.35 14.48
C ARG A 123 -7.24 2.13 14.49
N ILE A 124 -7.78 1.80 13.32
CA ILE A 124 -8.47 0.53 13.07
C ILE A 124 -7.48 -0.41 12.39
N ALA A 125 -7.08 -1.49 13.05
CA ALA A 125 -6.14 -2.47 12.51
C ALA A 125 -6.86 -3.75 12.05
N THR A 126 -6.30 -4.44 11.06
CA THR A 126 -6.77 -5.75 10.58
C THR A 126 -5.98 -6.86 11.22
N LEU A 127 -6.69 -7.82 11.83
CA LEU A 127 -6.13 -9.11 12.20
C LEU A 127 -6.78 -10.20 11.34
N ARG A 128 -6.01 -10.75 10.39
CA ARG A 128 -6.46 -11.91 9.61
C ARG A 128 -6.42 -13.18 10.45
N MET A 129 -7.55 -13.87 10.52
CA MET A 129 -7.72 -15.15 11.20
C MET A 129 -8.29 -16.19 10.22
N PRO A 130 -7.54 -16.56 9.16
CA PRO A 130 -8.03 -17.47 8.14
C PRO A 130 -8.22 -18.89 8.70
N ILE A 131 -9.25 -19.57 8.19
CA ILE A 131 -9.55 -20.97 8.47
C ILE A 131 -8.92 -21.79 7.34
N GLN A 132 -7.77 -22.39 7.62
CA GLN A 132 -6.92 -23.02 6.60
C GLN A 132 -6.96 -24.54 6.67
N TRP A 133 -7.08 -25.19 5.51
CA TRP A 133 -7.08 -26.65 5.41
C TRP A 133 -5.77 -27.29 5.88
N LEU A 134 -4.63 -26.62 5.65
CA LEU A 134 -3.33 -27.08 6.16
C LEU A 134 -3.28 -27.17 7.69
N CYS A 135 -4.17 -26.46 8.40
CA CYS A 135 -4.29 -26.53 9.85
C CYS A 135 -5.28 -27.59 10.36
N ASP A 136 -5.92 -28.35 9.47
CA ASP A 136 -6.74 -29.48 9.89
C ASP A 136 -5.89 -30.53 10.62
N GLY A 137 -6.36 -30.97 11.78
CA GLY A 137 -5.64 -31.87 12.68
C GLY A 137 -4.77 -31.18 13.73
N HIS A 138 -4.65 -29.84 13.70
CA HIS A 138 -3.96 -29.06 14.74
C HIS A 138 -4.88 -28.59 15.89
N ALA A 139 -6.09 -29.13 15.97
CA ALA A 139 -7.08 -28.79 16.98
C ALA A 139 -7.74 -30.05 17.55
N ARG A 140 -8.07 -30.02 18.85
CA ARG A 140 -8.81 -31.08 19.54
C ARG A 140 -9.82 -30.49 20.53
N ASP A 141 -10.82 -31.28 20.87
CA ASP A 141 -11.72 -30.95 21.98
C ASP A 141 -11.11 -31.40 23.31
N THR A 142 -11.16 -30.52 24.31
CA THR A 142 -10.90 -30.86 25.71
C THR A 142 -12.00 -31.78 26.25
N ASP A 143 -11.78 -32.40 27.41
CA ASP A 143 -12.80 -33.22 28.09
C ASP A 143 -14.09 -32.44 28.41
N SER A 144 -14.00 -31.11 28.55
CA SER A 144 -15.15 -30.21 28.73
C SER A 144 -15.79 -29.74 27.42
N GLY A 145 -15.30 -30.18 26.26
CA GLY A 145 -15.83 -29.83 24.94
C GLY A 145 -15.40 -28.47 24.39
N ASN A 146 -14.40 -27.83 25.02
CA ASN A 146 -13.82 -26.58 24.54
C ASN A 146 -12.71 -26.87 23.52
N PRO A 147 -12.56 -26.05 22.46
CA PRO A 147 -11.49 -26.23 21.50
C PRO A 147 -10.12 -25.91 22.12
N GLU A 148 -9.12 -26.74 21.82
CA GLU A 148 -7.74 -26.59 22.26
C GLU A 148 -6.77 -26.87 21.10
N SER A 149 -5.71 -26.07 21.03
CA SER A 149 -4.64 -26.20 20.04
C SER A 149 -3.78 -27.41 20.40
N THR A 150 -3.36 -28.19 19.40
CA THR A 150 -2.37 -29.26 19.62
C THR A 150 -0.93 -28.76 19.51
N CYS A 151 -0.74 -27.48 19.17
CA CYS A 151 0.57 -26.84 19.16
C CYS A 151 1.15 -26.64 20.57
N PRO A 152 2.48 -26.45 20.70
CA PRO A 152 3.10 -26.09 21.96
C PRO A 152 2.44 -24.88 22.63
N GLU A 153 2.64 -24.75 23.95
CA GLU A 153 2.08 -23.65 24.71
C GLU A 153 2.47 -22.29 24.12
N GLY A 154 1.49 -21.40 23.96
CA GLY A 154 1.69 -20.08 23.34
C GLY A 154 1.78 -20.09 21.82
N GLN A 155 1.59 -21.24 21.18
CA GLN A 155 1.57 -21.39 19.72
C GLN A 155 0.21 -21.84 19.18
N THR A 156 0.01 -21.62 17.89
CA THR A 156 -1.20 -21.94 17.15
C THR A 156 -0.84 -22.36 15.74
N CYS A 157 -1.77 -23.00 15.03
CA CYS A 157 -1.49 -23.38 13.66
C CYS A 157 -1.60 -22.19 12.69
N VAL A 158 -0.58 -21.99 11.88
CA VAL A 158 -0.54 -21.10 10.72
C VAL A 158 0.05 -21.90 9.55
N ALA A 159 -0.70 -22.04 8.45
CA ALA A 159 -0.29 -22.81 7.27
C ALA A 159 0.27 -24.22 7.56
N GLY A 160 -0.34 -24.91 8.53
CA GLY A 160 0.05 -26.28 8.91
C GLY A 160 1.28 -26.38 9.81
N ARG A 161 1.77 -25.25 10.35
CA ARG A 161 2.87 -25.23 11.32
C ARG A 161 2.46 -24.52 12.61
N CYS A 162 3.09 -24.94 13.70
CA CYS A 162 2.91 -24.29 14.99
C CYS A 162 3.79 -23.04 15.06
N GLU A 163 3.13 -21.88 15.03
CA GLU A 163 3.73 -20.56 15.09
C GLU A 163 3.27 -19.82 16.35
N SER A 164 3.97 -18.74 16.72
CA SER A 164 3.59 -17.90 17.85
C SER A 164 2.13 -17.43 17.74
N ALA A 165 1.35 -17.60 18.81
CA ALA A 165 0.03 -16.98 18.91
C ALA A 165 0.13 -15.48 19.21
N ASN A 166 1.27 -14.97 19.70
CA ASN A 166 1.46 -13.54 19.92
C ASN A 166 1.64 -12.83 18.58
N VAL A 167 0.85 -11.78 18.38
CA VAL A 167 0.90 -10.91 17.21
C VAL A 167 1.10 -9.49 17.71
N ASP A 168 2.16 -8.82 17.26
CA ASP A 168 2.40 -7.43 17.60
C ASP A 168 1.33 -6.56 16.94
N SER A 169 0.59 -5.79 17.73
CA SER A 169 -0.46 -4.93 17.19
C SER A 169 0.10 -3.77 16.36
N ALA A 170 1.37 -3.42 16.56
CA ALA A 170 2.05 -2.41 15.74
C ALA A 170 2.32 -2.91 14.31
N SER A 171 2.52 -4.22 14.09
CA SER A 171 2.77 -4.78 12.76
C SER A 171 1.49 -5.11 11.97
N LEU A 172 0.31 -4.99 12.58
CA LEU A 172 -0.96 -5.22 11.91
C LEU A 172 -1.26 -4.10 10.90
N LYS A 173 -1.69 -4.45 9.69
CA LYS A 173 -2.10 -3.45 8.68
C LYS A 173 -3.30 -2.66 9.16
N THR A 174 -3.44 -1.41 8.70
CA THR A 174 -4.67 -0.64 8.90
C THR A 174 -5.82 -1.32 8.15
N TYR A 175 -7.04 -1.21 8.68
CA TYR A 175 -8.20 -1.85 8.08
C TYR A 175 -8.67 -1.15 6.82
N ASP A 176 -8.73 -1.93 5.75
CA ASP A 176 -9.42 -1.59 4.50
C ASP A 176 -10.35 -2.75 4.14
N SER A 177 -11.62 -2.45 3.87
CA SER A 177 -12.58 -3.47 3.44
C SER A 177 -12.18 -4.10 2.11
N ARG A 178 -11.52 -3.35 1.22
CA ARG A 178 -11.10 -3.83 -0.11
C ARG A 178 -10.10 -4.99 0.02
N ASP A 179 -9.27 -4.95 1.06
CA ASP A 179 -8.31 -6.01 1.37
C ASP A 179 -8.98 -7.29 1.90
N ILE A 180 -10.25 -7.26 2.30
CA ILE A 180 -10.93 -8.43 2.85
C ILE A 180 -11.95 -8.99 1.87
N PHE A 181 -12.61 -8.10 1.13
CA PHE A 181 -13.75 -8.41 0.28
C PHE A 181 -13.41 -8.31 -1.21
N GLY A 182 -12.16 -8.58 -1.62
CA GLY A 182 -11.78 -8.65 -3.04
C GLY A 182 -11.97 -7.35 -3.81
N GLY A 183 -11.56 -6.23 -3.21
CA GLY A 183 -11.75 -4.89 -3.76
C GLY A 183 -13.08 -4.23 -3.41
N GLY A 184 -14.01 -4.95 -2.75
CA GLY A 184 -15.34 -4.44 -2.39
C GLY A 184 -15.43 -3.78 -1.01
N SER A 185 -16.59 -3.17 -0.73
CA SER A 185 -16.94 -2.55 0.56
C SER A 185 -17.47 -3.54 1.60
N GLY A 186 -17.66 -4.81 1.24
CA GLY A 186 -18.31 -5.82 2.07
C GLY A 186 -19.83 -5.87 1.91
N LYS A 187 -20.37 -5.18 0.89
CA LYS A 187 -21.81 -5.21 0.52
C LYS A 187 -22.10 -6.16 -0.66
N GLY A 188 -21.16 -7.04 -0.97
CA GLY A 188 -21.24 -8.00 -2.08
C GLY A 188 -20.78 -7.44 -3.44
N ASP A 189 -20.09 -6.31 -3.42
CA ASP A 189 -19.60 -5.51 -4.54
C ASP A 189 -18.15 -5.84 -4.96
N GLY A 190 -17.49 -6.79 -4.31
CA GLY A 190 -16.11 -7.18 -4.65
C GLY A 190 -16.00 -8.28 -5.71
N THR A 191 -14.77 -8.76 -5.90
CA THR A 191 -14.39 -9.89 -6.75
C THR A 191 -13.89 -11.10 -5.97
N CYS A 192 -13.97 -12.29 -6.55
CA CYS A 192 -13.49 -13.52 -5.92
C CYS A 192 -12.68 -14.39 -6.89
N PHE A 193 -11.85 -15.28 -6.36
CA PHE A 193 -11.02 -16.21 -7.12
C PHE A 193 -11.80 -17.50 -7.46
N ASP A 194 -12.07 -17.73 -8.74
CA ASP A 194 -12.72 -18.95 -9.24
C ASP A 194 -11.71 -20.10 -9.38
N THR A 195 -11.52 -20.83 -8.28
CA THR A 195 -10.54 -21.91 -8.17
C THR A 195 -10.68 -22.99 -9.24
N VAL A 196 -11.90 -23.45 -9.54
CA VAL A 196 -12.08 -24.59 -10.46
C VAL A 196 -11.86 -24.15 -11.90
N SER A 197 -12.38 -22.97 -12.26
CA SER A 197 -12.16 -22.40 -13.59
C SER A 197 -10.67 -22.13 -13.81
N CYS A 198 -10.01 -21.54 -12.83
CA CYS A 198 -8.62 -21.12 -12.94
C CYS A 198 -7.62 -22.28 -13.11
N PHE A 199 -7.87 -23.40 -12.44
CA PHE A 199 -7.03 -24.59 -12.51
C PHE A 199 -7.52 -25.63 -13.53
N SER A 200 -8.46 -25.28 -14.41
CA SER A 200 -8.98 -26.20 -15.44
C SER A 200 -7.89 -26.70 -16.39
N ASP A 201 -6.94 -25.83 -16.74
CA ASP A 201 -5.73 -26.14 -17.53
C ASP A 201 -4.44 -26.16 -16.68
N GLY A 202 -4.58 -26.32 -15.36
CA GLY A 202 -3.46 -26.35 -14.42
C GLY A 202 -2.55 -27.56 -14.64
N VAL A 203 -1.24 -27.37 -14.45
CA VAL A 203 -0.21 -28.41 -14.63
C VAL A 203 0.31 -28.87 -13.27
N GLY A 204 0.56 -30.17 -13.13
CA GLY A 204 1.19 -30.71 -11.92
C GLY A 204 2.67 -30.30 -11.86
N VAL A 205 3.13 -29.89 -10.68
CA VAL A 205 4.53 -29.52 -10.41
C VAL A 205 5.17 -30.47 -9.41
N ASP A 206 6.47 -30.73 -9.56
CA ASP A 206 7.25 -31.57 -8.65
C ASP A 206 7.76 -30.72 -7.48
N VAL A 207 7.01 -30.75 -6.37
CA VAL A 207 7.38 -30.02 -5.15
C VAL A 207 8.35 -30.84 -4.34
N ARG A 208 9.50 -30.24 -4.04
CA ARG A 208 10.60 -30.90 -3.32
C ARG A 208 10.88 -30.22 -2.00
N LEU A 209 11.24 -31.07 -1.05
CA LEU A 209 11.90 -30.64 0.16
C LEU A 209 13.41 -30.52 -0.09
N HIS A 210 13.91 -29.29 -0.07
CA HIS A 210 15.33 -28.99 -0.20
C HIS A 210 16.10 -29.28 1.10
N ALA A 211 17.40 -29.52 0.98
CA ALA A 211 18.27 -29.93 2.09
C ALA A 211 18.36 -28.89 3.23
N ASP A 212 18.13 -27.62 2.91
CA ASP A 212 18.07 -26.49 3.84
C ASP A 212 16.70 -26.34 4.55
N GLY A 213 15.76 -27.25 4.26
CA GLY A 213 14.43 -27.28 4.86
C GLY A 213 13.37 -26.48 4.10
N ARG A 214 13.72 -25.85 2.97
CA ARG A 214 12.79 -25.16 2.08
C ARG A 214 11.89 -26.16 1.34
N CYS A 215 10.61 -25.85 1.19
CA CYS A 215 9.65 -26.65 0.41
C CYS A 215 9.19 -25.84 -0.79
N GLY A 216 9.45 -26.32 -2.01
CA GLY A 216 9.16 -25.55 -3.21
C GLY A 216 9.44 -26.29 -4.50
N PHE A 217 9.29 -25.59 -5.61
CA PHE A 217 9.58 -26.10 -6.96
C PHE A 217 10.12 -24.97 -7.83
N GLU A 218 10.76 -25.29 -8.95
CA GLU A 218 11.32 -24.29 -9.84
C GLU A 218 10.23 -23.43 -10.50
N LYS A 219 10.43 -22.11 -10.49
CA LYS A 219 9.52 -21.19 -11.17
C LYS A 219 9.66 -21.36 -12.68
N PRO A 220 8.56 -21.54 -13.44
CA PRO A 220 8.63 -21.56 -14.90
C PRO A 220 9.16 -20.22 -15.44
N LEU A 221 10.12 -20.28 -16.37
CA LEU A 221 10.76 -19.10 -16.95
C LEU A 221 9.72 -18.18 -17.63
N GLY A 222 9.69 -16.91 -17.22
CA GLY A 222 8.78 -15.91 -17.78
C GLY A 222 7.31 -16.08 -17.40
N ALA A 223 6.98 -16.96 -16.45
CA ALA A 223 5.62 -17.08 -15.96
C ALA A 223 5.24 -15.89 -15.07
N GLU A 224 4.21 -15.18 -15.49
CA GLU A 224 3.48 -14.16 -14.73
C GLU A 224 2.12 -14.72 -14.29
N ASN A 225 1.44 -14.06 -13.36
CA ASN A 225 0.11 -14.45 -12.87
C ASN A 225 0.04 -15.89 -12.31
N ILE A 226 1.12 -16.35 -11.67
CA ILE A 226 1.23 -17.70 -11.12
C ILE A 226 0.18 -17.90 -10.04
N ASN A 227 -0.44 -19.07 -10.03
CA ASN A 227 -1.37 -19.52 -9.02
C ASN A 227 -1.02 -20.97 -8.63
N VAL A 228 -1.02 -21.25 -7.33
CA VAL A 228 -0.63 -22.56 -6.78
C VAL A 228 -1.77 -23.14 -5.95
N ALA A 229 -2.07 -24.43 -6.13
CA ALA A 229 -3.07 -25.14 -5.33
C ALA A 229 -2.63 -26.54 -4.96
N LEU A 230 -3.04 -27.02 -3.78
CA LEU A 230 -2.98 -28.45 -3.47
C LEU A 230 -4.11 -29.15 -4.24
N VAL A 231 -3.76 -30.26 -4.91
CA VAL A 231 -4.71 -31.14 -5.59
C VAL A 231 -5.03 -32.30 -4.66
N LEU A 232 -6.31 -32.45 -4.32
CA LEU A 232 -6.84 -33.50 -3.47
C LEU A 232 -7.70 -34.47 -4.29
N LYS A 233 -7.78 -35.73 -3.82
CA LYS A 233 -8.63 -36.78 -4.39
C LYS A 233 -10.07 -36.28 -4.55
N LYS A 234 -10.71 -36.70 -5.64
CA LYS A 234 -12.13 -36.44 -5.90
C LYS A 234 -12.99 -36.81 -4.70
N GLY A 235 -13.90 -35.90 -4.32
CA GLY A 235 -14.80 -36.08 -3.19
C GLY A 235 -14.17 -35.86 -1.82
N SER A 236 -12.93 -35.38 -1.76
CA SER A 236 -12.27 -34.92 -0.53
C SER A 236 -12.62 -33.45 -0.20
N ASP A 237 -11.89 -32.86 0.74
CA ASP A 237 -12.01 -31.45 1.12
C ASP A 237 -11.55 -30.52 -0.01
N GLY A 238 -11.94 -29.25 0.07
CA GLY A 238 -11.57 -28.19 -0.89
C GLY A 238 -12.63 -27.90 -1.95
N ILE A 239 -12.31 -27.02 -2.89
CA ILE A 239 -13.24 -26.59 -3.93
C ILE A 239 -13.16 -27.59 -5.08
N CYS A 240 -14.24 -28.34 -5.30
CA CYS A 240 -14.21 -29.52 -6.16
C CYS A 240 -14.68 -29.24 -7.59
N GLY A 241 -13.84 -29.60 -8.55
CA GLY A 241 -14.20 -29.77 -9.95
C GLY A 241 -14.64 -31.22 -10.25
N PRO A 242 -14.75 -31.59 -11.54
CA PRO A 242 -15.18 -32.92 -11.95
C PRO A 242 -14.18 -34.03 -11.58
N GLU A 243 -12.87 -33.73 -11.59
CA GLU A 243 -11.81 -34.74 -11.45
C GLU A 243 -11.05 -34.68 -10.12
N ALA A 244 -10.98 -33.51 -9.48
CA ALA A 244 -10.24 -33.30 -8.24
C ALA A 244 -10.85 -32.18 -7.38
N CYS A 245 -10.39 -32.07 -6.14
CA CYS A 245 -10.68 -30.93 -5.27
C CYS A 245 -9.42 -30.12 -5.02
N LEU A 246 -9.56 -28.80 -4.91
CA LEU A 246 -8.45 -27.87 -4.88
C LEU A 246 -8.47 -27.03 -3.60
N ILE A 247 -7.31 -26.84 -2.99
CA ILE A 247 -7.06 -25.84 -1.94
C ILE A 247 -6.11 -24.80 -2.54
N PRO A 248 -6.61 -23.63 -2.98
CA PRO A 248 -5.77 -22.59 -3.56
C PRO A 248 -4.97 -21.89 -2.45
N LEU A 249 -3.69 -21.64 -2.72
CA LEU A 249 -2.79 -20.93 -1.81
C LEU A 249 -2.69 -19.45 -2.21
N ASP A 250 -2.64 -18.58 -1.21
CA ASP A 250 -2.47 -17.14 -1.41
C ASP A 250 -1.02 -16.80 -1.78
N ALA A 251 -0.81 -15.95 -2.78
CA ALA A 251 0.50 -15.45 -3.15
C ALA A 251 0.99 -14.37 -2.18
N ALA A 252 2.31 -14.25 -2.04
CA ALA A 252 3.01 -13.26 -1.23
C ALA A 252 2.48 -13.20 0.23
N ALA A 253 2.10 -14.35 0.76
CA ALA A 253 1.51 -14.50 2.08
C ALA A 253 2.35 -15.43 2.94
N ASP A 254 2.55 -15.08 4.22
CA ASP A 254 3.23 -15.92 5.22
C ASP A 254 2.60 -17.32 5.33
N SER A 255 1.32 -17.40 4.98
CA SER A 255 0.53 -18.62 5.06
C SER A 255 0.24 -19.30 3.72
N GLY A 256 0.80 -18.76 2.63
CA GLY A 256 0.64 -19.25 1.27
C GLY A 256 1.98 -19.45 0.56
N TRP A 257 2.14 -18.97 -0.66
CA TRP A 257 3.36 -19.18 -1.46
C TRP A 257 4.04 -17.85 -1.84
N TYR A 258 5.35 -17.87 -2.06
CA TYR A 258 6.13 -16.71 -2.50
C TYR A 258 7.29 -17.13 -3.40
N GLU A 259 7.89 -16.19 -4.12
CA GLU A 259 9.05 -16.43 -4.98
C GLU A 259 10.35 -16.12 -4.23
N GLN A 260 11.32 -17.02 -4.30
CA GLN A 260 12.66 -16.82 -3.74
C GLN A 260 13.69 -17.60 -4.55
N ASP A 261 14.78 -16.94 -4.96
CA ASP A 261 15.92 -17.58 -5.66
C ASP A 261 15.52 -18.39 -6.92
N GLY A 262 14.50 -17.94 -7.67
CA GLY A 262 13.98 -18.66 -8.83
C GLY A 262 13.11 -19.90 -8.49
N LEU A 263 12.80 -20.10 -7.21
CA LEU A 263 11.87 -21.12 -6.73
C LEU A 263 10.54 -20.49 -6.32
N ILE A 264 9.46 -21.24 -6.53
CA ILE A 264 8.18 -21.03 -5.88
C ILE A 264 8.20 -21.78 -4.54
N MET A 265 8.27 -21.01 -3.46
CA MET A 265 8.25 -21.47 -2.09
C MET A 265 6.80 -21.66 -1.63
N VAL A 266 6.46 -22.86 -1.16
CA VAL A 266 5.14 -23.17 -0.58
C VAL A 266 5.29 -23.48 0.92
N PRO A 267 4.21 -23.46 1.72
CA PRO A 267 4.31 -23.79 3.13
C PRO A 267 4.91 -25.18 3.30
N ARG A 268 5.87 -25.35 4.20
CA ARG A 268 6.51 -26.66 4.40
C ARG A 268 5.50 -27.79 4.66
N ALA A 269 4.40 -27.48 5.34
CA ALA A 269 3.34 -28.45 5.59
C ALA A 269 2.80 -29.08 4.29
N VAL A 270 2.93 -28.42 3.13
CA VAL A 270 2.62 -29.01 1.83
C VAL A 270 3.53 -30.22 1.54
N CYS A 271 4.85 -30.08 1.68
CA CYS A 271 5.78 -31.21 1.55
C CYS A 271 5.47 -32.30 2.58
N ASP A 272 5.21 -31.91 3.84
CA ASP A 272 4.89 -32.89 4.89
C ASP A 272 3.59 -33.67 4.56
N ARG A 273 2.64 -33.06 3.86
CA ARG A 273 1.38 -33.71 3.39
C ARG A 273 1.59 -34.57 2.14
N LEU A 274 2.55 -34.23 1.30
CA LEU A 274 2.94 -35.01 0.12
C LEU A 274 3.75 -36.26 0.49
N GLU A 275 4.59 -36.16 1.52
CA GLU A 275 5.39 -37.28 2.03
C GLU A 275 4.58 -38.30 2.86
N GLN A 276 3.35 -37.93 3.26
CA GLN A 276 2.46 -38.84 3.96
C GLN A 276 2.09 -40.05 3.09
N ASP A 277 1.90 -41.17 3.77
CA ASP A 277 1.35 -42.40 3.19
C ASP A 277 0.16 -42.10 2.26
N PRO A 278 0.23 -42.44 0.95
CA PRO A 278 -0.82 -42.15 -0.02
C PRO A 278 -2.21 -42.71 0.35
N GLU A 279 -2.29 -43.70 1.24
CA GLU A 279 -3.56 -44.20 1.77
C GLU A 279 -4.15 -43.31 2.88
N LYS A 280 -3.32 -42.47 3.51
CA LYS A 280 -3.67 -41.62 4.66
C LYS A 280 -3.78 -40.13 4.31
N THR A 281 -3.19 -39.68 3.22
CA THR A 281 -3.33 -38.31 2.72
C THR A 281 -4.35 -38.22 1.57
N PRO A 282 -5.21 -37.18 1.54
CA PRO A 282 -6.03 -36.90 0.37
C PRO A 282 -5.26 -36.13 -0.71
N VAL A 283 -4.09 -35.55 -0.40
CA VAL A 283 -3.27 -34.80 -1.36
C VAL A 283 -2.65 -35.75 -2.36
N VAL A 284 -2.73 -35.42 -3.64
CA VAL A 284 -2.19 -36.23 -4.75
C VAL A 284 -1.14 -35.49 -5.56
N ALA A 285 -1.19 -34.16 -5.60
CA ALA A 285 -0.22 -33.32 -6.31
C ALA A 285 -0.32 -31.86 -5.83
N VAL A 286 0.58 -31.03 -6.33
CA VAL A 286 0.42 -29.57 -6.34
C VAL A 286 0.28 -29.15 -7.80
N ALA A 287 -0.66 -28.24 -8.07
CA ALA A 287 -0.91 -27.70 -9.39
C ALA A 287 -0.45 -26.24 -9.47
N LEU A 288 0.02 -25.86 -10.65
CA LEU A 288 0.32 -24.49 -11.05
C LEU A 288 -0.54 -24.10 -12.24
N THR A 289 -1.01 -22.85 -12.28
CA THR A 289 -1.68 -22.23 -13.44
C THR A 289 -1.27 -20.78 -13.56
N THR A 290 -1.38 -20.22 -14.77
CA THR A 290 -1.13 -18.80 -15.09
C THR A 290 -2.34 -18.15 -15.78
N SER A 291 -3.46 -18.87 -15.84
CA SER A 291 -4.62 -18.55 -16.71
C SER A 291 -5.56 -17.47 -16.15
N CYS A 292 -5.18 -16.85 -15.03
CA CYS A 292 -6.07 -16.07 -14.17
C CYS A 292 -5.23 -15.13 -13.33
N GLU A 293 -5.83 -14.05 -12.84
CA GLU A 293 -5.20 -13.16 -11.86
C GLU A 293 -4.66 -13.94 -10.65
N THR A 294 -3.49 -13.52 -10.15
CA THR A 294 -2.86 -14.13 -8.99
C THR A 294 -3.76 -14.01 -7.76
N LYS A 295 -4.12 -15.14 -7.16
CA LYS A 295 -4.82 -15.16 -5.88
C LYS A 295 -3.91 -14.62 -4.77
N THR A 296 -4.39 -13.63 -4.03
CA THR A 296 -3.75 -13.10 -2.82
C THR A 296 -4.69 -13.22 -1.62
N GLU A 297 -4.22 -12.87 -0.42
CA GLU A 297 -5.08 -12.79 0.77
C GLU A 297 -6.24 -11.78 0.61
N SER A 298 -6.13 -10.81 -0.31
CA SER A 298 -7.21 -9.86 -0.55
C SER A 298 -8.34 -10.39 -1.43
N ILE A 299 -8.08 -11.47 -2.18
CA ILE A 299 -9.04 -12.04 -3.13
C ILE A 299 -9.62 -13.35 -2.55
N PRO A 300 -10.83 -13.32 -1.95
CA PRO A 300 -11.45 -14.50 -1.37
C PRO A 300 -11.84 -15.53 -2.44
N THR A 301 -12.05 -16.79 -2.06
CA THR A 301 -12.49 -17.83 -3.00
C THR A 301 -13.96 -17.66 -3.41
N CYS A 302 -14.27 -17.92 -4.68
CA CYS A 302 -15.66 -17.93 -5.14
C CYS A 302 -16.41 -19.17 -4.65
N GLY A 303 -17.68 -18.99 -4.34
CA GLY A 303 -18.60 -20.08 -4.04
C GLY A 303 -19.95 -19.59 -3.53
N PRO A 304 -20.97 -20.45 -3.42
CA PRO A 304 -22.28 -20.07 -2.86
C PRO A 304 -22.20 -19.54 -1.42
N TRP A 305 -21.14 -19.85 -0.70
CA TRP A 305 -20.86 -19.37 0.66
C TRP A 305 -20.18 -18.00 0.69
N SER A 306 -19.73 -17.50 -0.46
CA SER A 306 -18.94 -16.27 -0.51
C SER A 306 -19.83 -15.05 -0.32
N SER A 307 -19.37 -14.10 0.48
CA SER A 307 -20.01 -12.78 0.58
C SER A 307 -19.73 -11.91 -0.66
N VAL A 308 -18.86 -12.40 -1.55
CA VAL A 308 -18.41 -11.72 -2.77
C VAL A 308 -18.68 -12.62 -3.98
N THR A 309 -19.40 -12.12 -4.98
CA THR A 309 -19.97 -12.97 -6.04
C THR A 309 -19.57 -12.60 -7.46
N THR A 310 -18.84 -11.49 -7.66
CA THR A 310 -18.40 -11.07 -8.99
C THR A 310 -17.15 -11.87 -9.40
N ASN A 311 -17.25 -12.60 -10.51
CA ASN A 311 -16.11 -13.33 -11.08
C ASN A 311 -15.25 -12.34 -11.90
N PRO A 312 -13.92 -12.22 -11.69
CA PRO A 312 -13.06 -11.22 -12.34
C PRO A 312 -12.92 -11.39 -13.87
N GLY A 313 -13.50 -12.43 -14.47
CA GLY A 313 -13.38 -12.71 -15.90
C GLY A 313 -12.17 -13.59 -16.21
N GLN A 314 -12.20 -14.27 -17.36
CA GLN A 314 -11.10 -15.12 -17.81
C GLN A 314 -9.97 -14.27 -18.39
N PHE A 315 -8.73 -14.55 -17.98
CA PHE A 315 -7.53 -13.99 -18.59
C PHE A 315 -7.02 -14.97 -19.63
N ASP A 316 -6.84 -14.50 -20.87
CA ASP A 316 -6.43 -15.34 -22.00
C ASP A 316 -4.90 -15.52 -21.98
N ALA A 317 -4.40 -16.20 -20.95
CA ALA A 317 -3.02 -16.67 -20.86
C ALA A 317 -3.02 -18.18 -21.10
N GLY A 318 -2.27 -18.62 -22.11
CA GLY A 318 -2.12 -20.04 -22.43
C GLY A 318 -1.50 -20.84 -21.26
N PRO A 319 -1.59 -22.18 -21.28
CA PRO A 319 -1.03 -23.02 -20.23
C PRO A 319 0.48 -22.74 -20.06
N PRO A 320 1.01 -22.83 -18.84
CA PRO A 320 2.42 -22.57 -18.58
C PRO A 320 3.30 -23.52 -19.41
N ASP A 321 4.38 -23.00 -20.00
CA ASP A 321 5.34 -23.81 -20.77
C ASP A 321 6.24 -24.64 -19.82
N VAL A 322 5.69 -25.76 -19.33
CA VAL A 322 6.36 -26.72 -18.45
C VAL A 322 7.47 -27.52 -19.17
N ALA A 323 7.59 -27.41 -20.50
CA ALA A 323 8.54 -28.21 -21.29
C ALA A 323 10.01 -27.80 -21.11
N LYS A 324 10.30 -26.72 -20.38
CA LYS A 324 11.67 -26.27 -20.05
C LYS A 324 12.20 -26.76 -18.69
N LEU A 325 11.44 -27.56 -17.94
CA LEU A 325 11.82 -28.04 -16.59
C LEU A 325 12.46 -29.45 -16.57
N VAL A 326 12.79 -30.05 -17.72
CA VAL A 326 13.25 -31.46 -17.80
C VAL A 326 14.76 -31.61 -18.04
N ASP A 327 15.51 -30.55 -18.38
CA ASP A 327 16.92 -30.67 -18.81
C ASP A 327 17.95 -30.15 -17.78
N ALA A 328 17.80 -30.52 -16.50
CA ALA A 328 18.86 -30.32 -15.51
C ALA A 328 18.90 -31.48 -14.49
N ASP A 329 19.22 -32.68 -14.97
CA ASP A 329 19.62 -33.78 -14.08
C ASP A 329 21.09 -33.56 -13.65
N PRO A 330 21.44 -33.53 -12.36
CA PRO A 330 22.83 -33.41 -11.91
C PRO A 330 23.51 -34.78 -12.00
N GLN A 331 24.45 -34.93 -12.93
CA GLN A 331 25.25 -36.16 -13.06
C GLN A 331 26.24 -36.28 -11.89
N PRO A 332 26.38 -37.46 -11.25
CA PRO A 332 27.26 -37.65 -10.09
C PRO A 332 28.72 -37.88 -10.49
N ASP A 333 29.61 -37.55 -9.54
CA ASP A 333 31.07 -37.69 -9.58
C ASP A 333 31.59 -39.03 -10.13
N GLY A 334 32.67 -38.98 -10.91
CA GLY A 334 33.42 -40.17 -11.33
C GLY A 334 34.69 -39.86 -12.11
N ASP A 335 35.83 -39.98 -11.43
CA ASP A 335 37.20 -39.93 -11.97
C ASP A 335 37.44 -40.88 -13.16
N ALA A 336 38.19 -40.42 -14.17
CA ALA A 336 39.37 -41.08 -14.77
C ALA A 336 39.67 -40.60 -16.20
N GLU A 337 40.84 -39.98 -16.39
CA GLU A 337 41.65 -40.08 -17.62
C GLU A 337 42.45 -41.42 -17.59
N PRO A 338 43.01 -41.98 -18.70
CA PRO A 338 43.65 -41.21 -19.78
C PRO A 338 43.70 -41.80 -21.23
N GLU A 339 44.19 -40.94 -22.13
CA GLU A 339 44.86 -41.07 -23.46
C GLU A 339 44.29 -41.96 -24.59
N ALA A 340 44.13 -41.36 -25.79
CA ALA A 340 44.97 -41.67 -26.98
C ALA A 340 44.64 -40.77 -28.20
N ASP A 341 45.71 -40.32 -28.86
CA ASP A 341 45.81 -39.56 -30.10
C ASP A 341 44.96 -40.07 -31.29
N VAL A 342 44.56 -39.18 -32.22
CA VAL A 342 45.04 -39.16 -33.62
C VAL A 342 44.75 -37.79 -34.27
N ASP A 343 45.84 -37.22 -34.79
CA ASP A 343 46.02 -36.06 -35.66
C ASP A 343 45.31 -36.17 -37.03
N ALA A 344 44.67 -35.08 -37.49
CA ALA A 344 44.78 -34.56 -38.87
C ALA A 344 43.89 -33.31 -39.10
N SER A 345 44.53 -32.17 -39.34
CA SER A 345 44.00 -31.03 -40.12
C SER A 345 44.54 -31.13 -41.56
N PRO A 346 44.19 -30.29 -42.57
CA PRO A 346 43.33 -29.11 -42.55
C PRO A 346 42.45 -28.86 -43.83
N GLU A 347 41.77 -27.70 -43.84
CA GLU A 347 41.26 -26.89 -44.97
C GLU A 347 39.93 -27.26 -45.69
N ALA A 348 38.91 -26.39 -45.54
CA ALA A 348 38.38 -25.49 -46.59
C ALA A 348 36.86 -25.18 -46.45
N GLU A 349 36.56 -23.92 -46.13
CA GLU A 349 35.57 -23.00 -46.74
C GLU A 349 34.31 -23.56 -47.47
N ALA A 350 33.12 -23.20 -46.95
CA ALA A 350 31.89 -22.80 -47.68
C ALA A 350 30.81 -22.46 -46.63
N ASP A 351 30.64 -21.20 -46.24
CA ASP A 351 29.77 -20.17 -46.84
C ASP A 351 28.28 -20.59 -46.98
N VAL A 352 27.47 -20.15 -46.01
CA VAL A 352 26.02 -19.94 -46.15
C VAL A 352 25.68 -18.62 -45.45
N THR A 353 25.73 -17.53 -46.20
CA THR A 353 25.16 -16.24 -45.82
C THR A 353 23.63 -16.31 -45.82
N LEU A 354 23.01 -16.02 -44.67
CA LEU A 354 21.63 -15.54 -44.60
C LEU A 354 21.68 -14.02 -44.44
N ASP A 355 21.20 -13.32 -45.46
CA ASP A 355 21.08 -11.86 -45.54
C ASP A 355 20.25 -11.32 -44.38
N VAL A 356 20.88 -10.52 -43.51
CA VAL A 356 20.22 -9.57 -42.63
C VAL A 356 20.23 -8.21 -43.35
N PRO A 357 19.08 -7.52 -43.51
CA PRO A 357 19.06 -6.20 -44.11
C PRO A 357 19.84 -5.21 -43.23
N SER A 358 21.00 -4.77 -43.71
CA SER A 358 21.62 -3.53 -43.28
C SER A 358 20.74 -2.40 -43.81
N ASP A 359 20.03 -1.73 -42.91
CA ASP A 359 19.71 -0.29 -42.92
C ASP A 359 18.66 -0.04 -41.82
N VAL A 360 19.09 -0.16 -40.57
CA VAL A 360 18.49 0.61 -39.47
C VAL A 360 19.44 1.78 -39.28
N GLU A 361 18.98 2.97 -39.65
CA GLU A 361 19.69 4.21 -39.35
C GLU A 361 20.01 4.23 -37.85
N ALA A 362 21.27 4.51 -37.52
CA ALA A 362 21.70 4.66 -36.15
C ALA A 362 20.87 5.77 -35.48
N GLU A 363 20.04 5.38 -34.52
CA GLU A 363 19.54 6.28 -33.49
C GLU A 363 20.73 7.09 -32.92
N PRO A 364 20.55 8.40 -32.64
CA PRO A 364 21.64 9.21 -32.14
C PRO A 364 22.20 8.57 -30.87
N SER A 365 23.54 8.49 -30.81
CA SER A 365 24.35 7.89 -29.74
C SER A 365 23.67 7.93 -28.37
N ASP A 366 23.47 6.76 -27.76
CA ASP A 366 23.08 6.61 -26.36
C ASP A 366 24.13 7.32 -25.47
N LEU A 367 23.84 8.56 -25.09
CA LEU A 367 24.78 9.42 -24.37
C LEU A 367 24.82 9.09 -22.88
N CYS A 368 23.89 8.29 -22.36
CA CYS A 368 23.89 7.90 -20.95
C CYS A 368 23.33 6.49 -20.70
N PRO A 369 24.04 5.42 -21.11
CA PRO A 369 23.58 4.08 -20.83
C PRO A 369 23.61 3.77 -19.33
N GLY A 370 24.61 4.24 -18.58
CA GLY A 370 24.79 3.97 -17.14
C GLY A 370 24.94 2.49 -16.79
N THR A 371 25.74 2.16 -15.78
CA THR A 371 25.83 0.76 -15.30
C THR A 371 24.64 0.44 -14.40
N ALA A 372 23.99 -0.72 -14.58
CA ALA A 372 22.87 -1.11 -13.73
C ALA A 372 23.33 -1.30 -12.27
N PHE A 373 22.64 -0.65 -11.34
CA PHE A 373 22.77 -0.82 -9.89
C PHE A 373 21.51 -1.51 -9.36
N VAL A 374 21.68 -2.67 -8.73
CA VAL A 374 20.59 -3.57 -8.34
C VAL A 374 20.52 -3.65 -6.82
N LEU A 375 19.33 -3.46 -6.27
CA LEU A 375 19.03 -3.69 -4.84
C LEU A 375 18.68 -5.16 -4.61
N ASN A 376 19.10 -5.70 -3.48
CA ASN A 376 18.77 -7.04 -3.01
C ASN A 376 17.38 -7.06 -2.35
N GLN A 377 16.98 -8.22 -1.81
CA GLN A 377 15.67 -8.40 -1.16
C GLN A 377 15.52 -7.65 0.17
N GLN A 378 16.63 -7.22 0.77
CA GLN A 378 16.66 -6.35 1.95
C GLN A 378 16.65 -4.86 1.56
N ASP A 379 16.35 -4.55 0.29
CA ASP A 379 16.33 -3.19 -0.25
C ASP A 379 17.71 -2.48 -0.14
N GLN A 380 18.81 -3.27 -0.16
CA GLN A 380 20.19 -2.79 -0.07
C GLN A 380 20.99 -3.14 -1.34
N GLY A 381 21.91 -2.29 -1.77
CA GLY A 381 22.78 -2.56 -2.90
C GLY A 381 24.21 -2.10 -2.65
N SER A 382 25.18 -2.77 -3.26
CA SER A 382 26.57 -2.31 -3.30
C SER A 382 27.18 -2.47 -4.68
N PHE A 383 28.08 -1.55 -5.03
CA PHE A 383 28.77 -1.55 -6.31
C PHE A 383 30.20 -1.02 -6.16
N ALA A 384 31.16 -1.86 -6.52
CA ALA A 384 32.56 -1.48 -6.60
C ALA A 384 32.95 -1.13 -8.04
N GLY A 385 33.57 0.03 -8.22
CA GLY A 385 33.97 0.54 -9.53
C GLY A 385 35.24 1.38 -9.47
N THR A 386 35.58 2.04 -10.59
CA THR A 386 36.70 2.98 -10.66
C THR A 386 36.37 4.10 -11.63
N THR A 387 36.63 5.35 -11.23
CA THR A 387 36.58 6.52 -12.13
C THR A 387 37.86 6.63 -12.98
N ALA A 388 38.96 6.00 -12.55
CA ALA A 388 40.17 5.88 -13.35
C ALA A 388 39.96 4.91 -14.53
N ALA A 389 40.35 5.35 -15.74
CA ALA A 389 40.31 4.58 -16.99
C ALA A 389 38.92 4.23 -17.60
N LEU A 390 37.93 5.12 -17.48
CA LEU A 390 36.63 4.95 -18.13
C LEU A 390 36.68 5.04 -19.67
N SER A 391 35.83 4.25 -20.35
CA SER A 391 35.58 4.36 -21.80
C SER A 391 34.71 5.58 -22.11
N GLN A 392 34.79 6.15 -23.33
CA GLN A 392 34.03 7.34 -23.73
C GLN A 392 32.50 7.22 -23.54
N THR A 393 31.95 6.00 -23.55
CA THR A 393 30.52 5.71 -23.35
C THR A 393 30.03 5.84 -21.90
N ASN A 394 30.95 5.83 -20.93
CA ASN A 394 30.68 6.05 -19.50
C ASN A 394 31.47 7.26 -18.97
N ALA A 395 31.97 8.15 -19.85
CA ALA A 395 32.89 9.23 -19.50
C ALA A 395 32.55 10.54 -20.24
N SER A 396 31.28 10.91 -20.29
CA SER A 396 30.90 12.24 -20.75
C SER A 396 31.06 13.24 -19.61
N THR A 397 31.72 14.36 -19.91
CA THR A 397 31.80 15.56 -19.08
C THR A 397 30.40 16.19 -18.95
N TYR A 398 29.54 15.63 -18.09
CA TYR A 398 28.29 16.27 -17.74
C TYR A 398 28.55 17.45 -16.80
N VAL A 399 27.77 18.52 -16.98
CA VAL A 399 27.87 19.76 -16.20
C VAL A 399 27.80 19.44 -14.69
N SER A 400 28.72 20.05 -13.94
CA SER A 400 29.01 19.84 -12.52
C SER A 400 27.76 19.88 -11.63
N SER A 401 27.76 19.06 -10.58
CA SER A 401 26.80 19.09 -9.48
C SER A 401 26.79 20.42 -8.72
N ALA A 402 25.69 20.74 -8.04
CA ALA A 402 25.57 21.89 -7.15
C ALA A 402 26.56 21.87 -5.97
N CYS A 403 27.05 20.68 -5.59
CA CYS A 403 28.01 20.51 -4.50
C CYS A 403 29.48 20.46 -4.95
N ALA A 404 29.76 20.38 -6.25
CA ALA A 404 31.14 20.35 -6.75
C ALA A 404 31.76 21.76 -6.73
N ALA A 405 33.06 21.86 -6.40
CA ALA A 405 33.78 23.13 -6.46
C ALA A 405 33.70 23.76 -7.88
N GLN A 406 33.50 25.08 -7.98
CA GLN A 406 33.41 25.77 -9.28
C GLN A 406 34.66 25.54 -10.14
N GLY A 407 34.50 24.94 -11.32
CA GLY A 407 35.58 24.72 -12.30
C GLY A 407 35.91 23.26 -12.62
N THR A 408 35.12 22.30 -12.14
CA THR A 408 35.34 20.83 -12.22
C THR A 408 34.93 20.15 -13.52
N ALA A 409 34.84 20.88 -14.64
CA ALA A 409 34.31 20.36 -15.91
C ALA A 409 35.16 19.27 -16.61
N ASP A 410 36.27 18.82 -16.03
CA ASP A 410 37.22 17.90 -16.68
C ASP A 410 37.45 16.57 -15.93
N GLY A 411 36.70 16.29 -14.85
CA GLY A 411 36.73 15.00 -14.13
C GLY A 411 35.97 13.89 -14.85
N LYS A 412 36.44 12.64 -14.75
CA LYS A 412 35.72 11.47 -15.29
C LYS A 412 34.69 10.97 -14.29
N GLN A 413 33.42 10.94 -14.70
CA GLN A 413 32.28 10.51 -13.87
C GLN A 413 31.93 9.05 -14.12
N TYR A 414 31.62 8.29 -13.06
CA TYR A 414 30.99 6.98 -13.18
C TYR A 414 29.48 7.10 -12.96
N ILE A 415 28.68 6.61 -13.92
CA ILE A 415 27.22 6.70 -13.87
C ILE A 415 26.63 5.32 -13.59
N LEU A 416 25.78 5.26 -12.57
CA LEU A 416 24.98 4.10 -12.21
C LEU A 416 23.51 4.42 -12.39
N ARG A 417 22.71 3.48 -12.91
CA ARG A 417 21.26 3.61 -13.02
C ARG A 417 20.58 2.62 -12.08
N MET A 418 19.61 3.09 -11.32
CA MET A 418 18.87 2.31 -10.32
C MET A 418 17.38 2.47 -10.55
N THR A 419 16.61 1.38 -10.44
CA THR A 419 15.15 1.41 -10.51
C THR A 419 14.61 0.64 -9.31
N PRO A 420 14.30 1.33 -8.19
CA PRO A 420 13.83 0.70 -6.97
C PRO A 420 12.49 -0.01 -7.18
N GLY A 421 12.30 -1.17 -6.56
CA GLY A 421 11.03 -1.90 -6.58
C GLY A 421 9.96 -1.34 -5.63
N LYS A 422 10.36 -0.47 -4.69
CA LYS A 422 9.51 0.16 -3.68
C LYS A 422 9.78 1.66 -3.62
N SER A 423 8.77 2.43 -3.22
CA SER A 423 8.94 3.84 -2.89
C SER A 423 9.50 3.99 -1.47
N GLY A 424 10.28 5.05 -1.23
CA GLY A 424 10.84 5.30 0.11
C GLY A 424 11.97 6.32 0.10
N MET A 425 12.77 6.32 1.17
CA MET A 425 13.98 7.12 1.28
C MET A 425 15.21 6.28 0.99
N MET A 426 15.93 6.65 -0.06
CA MET A 426 17.18 6.03 -0.45
C MET A 426 18.34 6.76 0.21
N SER A 427 19.22 6.05 0.90
CA SER A 427 20.47 6.58 1.45
C SER A 427 21.66 5.89 0.81
N CYS A 428 22.48 6.63 0.10
CA CYS A 428 23.66 6.11 -0.61
C CYS A 428 24.95 6.77 -0.13
N TYR A 429 26.00 6.00 0.11
CA TYR A 429 27.29 6.48 0.60
C TYR A 429 28.46 5.71 0.00
N LEU A 430 29.64 6.36 -0.04
CA LEU A 430 30.89 5.76 -0.50
C LEU A 430 31.68 5.26 0.73
N HIS A 431 32.15 4.01 0.70
CA HIS A 431 32.74 3.37 1.88
C HIS A 431 34.22 3.73 2.10
N SER A 432 34.56 4.15 3.34
CA SER A 432 35.79 4.80 3.81
C SER A 432 37.13 4.07 3.53
N GLN A 433 37.05 2.77 3.24
CA GLN A 433 38.21 1.92 3.04
C GLN A 433 38.64 1.78 1.57
N VAL A 434 37.77 2.13 0.62
CA VAL A 434 38.03 1.95 -0.83
C VAL A 434 38.20 3.31 -1.54
N THR A 435 37.25 4.22 -1.39
CA THR A 435 37.25 5.56 -2.01
C THR A 435 38.18 6.56 -1.30
N THR A 436 39.48 6.30 -1.30
CA THR A 436 40.48 7.09 -0.55
C THR A 436 40.85 8.46 -1.16
N TRP A 437 40.08 8.95 -2.14
CA TRP A 437 40.31 10.17 -2.92
C TRP A 437 39.14 11.16 -2.77
N SER A 438 39.34 12.42 -3.15
CA SER A 438 38.31 13.46 -2.95
C SER A 438 37.17 13.31 -3.96
N SER A 439 36.09 12.64 -3.55
CA SER A 439 34.95 12.32 -4.40
C SER A 439 33.72 13.20 -4.14
N VAL A 440 32.81 13.23 -5.10
CA VAL A 440 31.47 13.83 -5.00
C VAL A 440 30.45 12.75 -5.42
N LEU A 441 29.41 12.58 -4.61
CA LEU A 441 28.28 11.71 -4.93
C LEU A 441 27.04 12.58 -5.15
N TYR A 442 26.38 12.43 -6.29
CA TYR A 442 25.13 13.14 -6.57
C TYR A 442 24.15 12.28 -7.36
N VAL A 443 22.87 12.63 -7.30
CA VAL A 443 21.78 11.85 -7.89
C VAL A 443 20.86 12.73 -8.70
N ARG A 444 20.43 12.25 -9.87
CA ARG A 444 19.48 12.91 -10.76
C ARG A 444 18.32 12.00 -11.12
N SER A 445 17.13 12.58 -11.35
CA SER A 445 15.99 11.85 -11.90
C SER A 445 16.02 11.76 -13.44
N SER A 446 16.77 12.61 -14.13
CA SER A 446 17.15 12.44 -15.53
C SER A 446 18.66 12.51 -15.68
N CYS A 447 19.26 11.63 -16.48
CA CYS A 447 20.72 11.57 -16.57
C CYS A 447 21.34 12.85 -17.17
N ASP A 448 20.73 13.39 -18.22
CA ASP A 448 21.25 14.48 -19.05
C ASP A 448 20.74 15.88 -18.65
N ASP A 449 19.85 15.97 -17.66
CA ASP A 449 19.31 17.23 -17.15
C ASP A 449 19.87 17.57 -15.76
N ALA A 450 20.79 18.53 -15.71
CA ALA A 450 21.38 18.99 -14.46
C ALA A 450 20.37 19.64 -13.50
N SER A 451 19.22 20.13 -13.99
CA SER A 451 18.17 20.68 -13.13
C SER A 451 17.37 19.60 -12.38
N SER A 452 17.56 18.34 -12.75
CA SER A 452 16.92 17.18 -12.12
C SER A 452 17.71 16.59 -10.94
N GLU A 453 18.76 17.28 -10.48
CA GLU A 453 19.56 16.90 -9.31
C GLU A 453 18.70 16.90 -8.02
N LEU A 454 18.63 15.73 -7.38
CA LEU A 454 17.81 15.50 -6.19
C LEU A 454 18.61 15.69 -4.90
N ALA A 455 19.86 15.26 -4.91
CA ALA A 455 20.77 15.36 -3.77
C ALA A 455 22.21 15.32 -4.25
N CYS A 456 23.08 16.00 -3.52
CA CYS A 456 24.52 15.97 -3.73
C CYS A 456 25.28 16.03 -2.41
N ASN A 457 26.48 15.47 -2.39
CA ASN A 457 27.38 15.50 -1.26
C ASN A 457 28.84 15.50 -1.73
N ASP A 458 29.66 16.36 -1.13
CA ASP A 458 31.08 16.56 -1.45
C ASP A 458 32.05 15.84 -0.48
N ALA A 459 31.52 15.04 0.47
CA ALA A 459 32.29 14.41 1.54
C ALA A 459 32.05 12.90 1.71
N TYR A 460 32.98 12.26 2.43
CA TYR A 460 33.15 10.80 2.55
C TYR A 460 33.45 10.38 4.01
N ASP A 461 32.54 9.59 4.65
CA ASP A 461 32.76 8.71 5.83
C ASP A 461 31.44 7.96 6.20
N GLU A 462 31.53 6.71 6.69
CA GLU A 462 30.46 5.94 7.38
C GLU A 462 29.86 6.67 8.59
N GLN A 463 30.58 7.64 9.16
CA GLN A 463 30.14 8.34 10.36
C GLN A 463 29.28 9.57 10.08
N GLN A 464 29.37 10.22 8.91
CA GLN A 464 28.49 11.31 8.46
C GLN A 464 28.62 11.56 6.94
N GLN A 465 27.52 11.45 6.16
CA GLN A 465 27.28 12.14 4.87
C GLN A 465 27.43 11.34 3.55
N GLY A 466 26.48 10.44 3.31
CA GLY A 466 26.05 10.07 1.95
C GLY A 466 25.02 11.06 1.37
N VAL A 467 24.34 10.68 0.29
CA VAL A 467 23.14 11.36 -0.22
C VAL A 467 21.90 10.61 0.24
N THR A 468 20.90 11.34 0.72
CA THR A 468 19.58 10.79 1.05
C THR A 468 18.52 11.51 0.22
N PHE A 469 17.68 10.77 -0.48
CA PHE A 469 16.69 11.32 -1.42
C PHE A 469 15.46 10.41 -1.54
N PRO A 470 14.27 10.97 -1.85
CA PRO A 470 13.08 10.18 -2.06
C PRO A 470 13.15 9.44 -3.40
N VAL A 471 12.67 8.19 -3.41
CA VAL A 471 12.50 7.38 -4.62
C VAL A 471 11.07 6.88 -4.73
N GLN A 472 10.61 6.71 -5.96
CA GLN A 472 9.35 6.07 -6.29
C GLN A 472 9.62 4.69 -6.89
N ALA A 473 8.74 3.74 -6.59
CA ALA A 473 8.78 2.43 -7.21
C ALA A 473 8.72 2.54 -8.74
N SER A 474 9.56 1.77 -9.43
CA SER A 474 9.64 1.71 -10.90
C SER A 474 10.11 2.99 -11.60
N GLU A 475 10.46 4.07 -10.88
CA GLU A 475 11.15 5.22 -11.46
C GLU A 475 12.67 4.97 -11.49
N THR A 476 13.33 5.43 -12.57
CA THR A 476 14.78 5.29 -12.73
C THR A 476 15.49 6.54 -12.20
N TYR A 477 16.52 6.32 -11.40
CA TYR A 477 17.42 7.34 -10.85
C TYR A 477 18.86 7.08 -11.29
N TYR A 478 19.62 8.15 -11.47
CA TYR A 478 21.01 8.10 -11.92
C TYR A 478 21.93 8.59 -10.81
N LEU A 479 22.83 7.73 -10.35
CA LEU A 479 23.85 8.06 -9.36
C LEU A 479 25.18 8.32 -10.06
N PHE A 480 25.84 9.40 -9.66
CA PHE A 480 27.09 9.85 -10.22
C PHE A 480 28.17 9.83 -9.14
N VAL A 481 29.25 9.11 -9.41
CA VAL A 481 30.48 9.16 -8.61
C VAL A 481 31.51 9.95 -9.40
N ASP A 482 31.92 11.09 -8.87
CA ASP A 482 32.82 12.04 -9.54
C ASP A 482 33.97 12.47 -8.61
N GLY A 483 34.97 13.16 -9.14
CA GLY A 483 36.01 13.86 -8.40
C GLY A 483 35.63 15.28 -8.05
N ASN A 484 35.97 15.71 -6.83
CA ASN A 484 35.77 17.09 -6.40
C ASN A 484 36.75 18.07 -7.05
N GLY A 485 37.82 17.58 -7.68
CA GLY A 485 38.88 18.39 -8.28
C GLY A 485 39.58 17.70 -9.44
N GLU A 486 40.38 18.47 -10.18
CA GLU A 486 41.17 17.97 -11.30
C GLU A 486 42.15 16.88 -10.83
N GLY A 487 42.09 15.70 -11.45
CA GLY A 487 42.96 14.56 -11.12
C GLY A 487 42.52 13.72 -9.91
N GLU A 488 41.38 14.04 -9.30
CA GLU A 488 40.78 13.22 -8.24
C GLU A 488 39.96 12.09 -8.88
N GLU A 489 40.60 10.95 -9.12
CA GLU A 489 39.98 9.73 -9.64
C GLU A 489 40.53 8.48 -8.94
N GLY A 490 39.77 7.40 -8.90
CA GLY A 490 40.21 6.15 -8.28
C GLY A 490 39.12 5.10 -8.14
N ALA A 491 39.47 4.01 -7.45
CA ALA A 491 38.52 2.97 -7.07
C ALA A 491 37.51 3.50 -6.06
N PHE A 492 36.27 3.02 -6.12
CA PHE A 492 35.21 3.37 -5.20
C PHE A 492 34.34 2.16 -4.86
N ASP A 493 33.66 2.24 -3.72
CA ASP A 493 32.70 1.24 -3.25
C ASP A 493 31.44 1.96 -2.75
N LEU A 494 30.39 1.93 -3.56
CA LEU A 494 29.11 2.60 -3.29
C LEU A 494 28.16 1.62 -2.61
N HIS A 495 27.53 2.06 -1.52
CA HIS A 495 26.47 1.34 -0.83
C HIS A 495 25.20 2.19 -0.82
N CYS A 496 24.05 1.55 -0.98
CA CYS A 496 22.73 2.17 -0.91
C CYS A 496 21.78 1.32 -0.07
N ASP A 497 20.96 1.97 0.75
CA ASP A 497 19.91 1.37 1.58
C ASP A 497 18.60 2.15 1.38
N LEU A 498 17.54 1.44 0.99
CA LEU A 498 16.20 2.00 0.85
C LEU A 498 15.37 1.67 2.08
N THR A 499 14.89 2.72 2.74
CA THR A 499 13.84 2.64 3.77
C THR A 499 12.47 2.82 3.10
N PRO A 500 11.66 1.76 2.93
CA PRO A 500 10.40 1.83 2.21
C PRO A 500 9.34 2.65 2.94
N VAL A 501 8.49 3.34 2.17
CA VAL A 501 7.36 4.14 2.66
C VAL A 501 6.13 3.79 1.84
N GLU A 502 5.06 3.34 2.51
CA GLU A 502 3.81 2.96 1.86
C GLU A 502 2.91 4.20 1.67
N CYS A 503 2.75 4.61 0.41
CA CYS A 503 1.84 5.66 0.00
C CYS A 503 0.69 5.08 -0.81
N THR A 504 -0.49 5.72 -0.76
CA THR A 504 -1.62 5.31 -1.60
C THR A 504 -1.38 5.68 -3.08
N GLU A 505 -2.20 5.17 -4.00
CA GLU A 505 -2.11 5.47 -5.44
C GLU A 505 -2.25 6.97 -5.78
N LEU A 506 -2.92 7.73 -4.91
CA LEU A 506 -3.11 9.18 -5.02
C LEU A 506 -2.02 9.97 -4.29
N GLU A 507 -0.99 9.29 -3.80
CA GLU A 507 0.12 9.85 -3.04
C GLU A 507 1.47 9.53 -3.70
N ARG A 508 2.52 10.17 -3.18
CA ARG A 508 3.91 9.88 -3.49
C ARG A 508 4.80 10.16 -2.28
N VAL A 509 5.99 9.58 -2.24
CA VAL A 509 6.98 9.95 -1.21
C VAL A 509 7.49 11.36 -1.50
N GLY A 510 7.33 12.25 -0.52
CA GLY A 510 7.79 13.64 -0.57
C GLY A 510 9.27 13.79 -0.21
N PRO A 511 9.81 15.03 -0.27
CA PRO A 511 11.24 15.32 -0.06
C PRO A 511 11.80 14.82 1.28
N GLU A 512 10.98 14.89 2.33
CA GLU A 512 11.34 14.53 3.70
C GLU A 512 10.98 13.07 4.05
N GLY A 513 10.58 12.26 3.07
CA GLY A 513 10.39 10.82 3.27
C GLY A 513 9.05 10.38 3.84
N TYR A 514 8.03 11.24 3.85
CA TYR A 514 6.64 10.86 4.14
C TYR A 514 5.75 11.08 2.92
N CYS A 515 4.58 10.42 2.92
CA CYS A 515 3.64 10.54 1.83
C CYS A 515 3.03 11.93 1.76
N VAL A 516 2.90 12.45 0.54
CA VAL A 516 2.20 13.69 0.21
C VAL A 516 1.28 13.41 -0.98
N ALA A 517 0.20 14.18 -1.13
CA ALA A 517 -0.68 14.04 -2.28
C ALA A 517 0.11 14.10 -3.60
N LYS A 518 -0.23 13.25 -4.57
CA LYS A 518 0.43 13.21 -5.88
C LYS A 518 0.02 14.43 -6.69
N LEU A 519 0.98 15.10 -7.33
CA LEU A 519 0.67 16.18 -8.27
C LEU A 519 0.17 15.59 -9.59
N VAL A 520 -0.92 16.15 -10.10
CA VAL A 520 -1.46 15.88 -11.43
C VAL A 520 -1.12 17.06 -12.34
N THR A 521 -0.44 16.79 -13.44
CA THR A 521 -0.06 17.81 -14.41
C THR A 521 -1.23 18.18 -15.28
N MET A 522 -1.53 19.48 -15.32
CA MET A 522 -2.64 20.07 -16.05
C MET A 522 -2.19 20.62 -17.41
N PRO A 523 -3.12 20.92 -18.33
CA PRO A 523 -2.77 21.56 -19.59
C PRO A 523 -2.10 22.91 -19.33
N GLY A 524 -0.92 23.10 -19.93
CA GLY A 524 -0.06 24.26 -19.68
C GLY A 524 1.11 23.98 -18.73
N GLY A 525 1.26 22.76 -18.20
CA GLY A 525 2.47 22.28 -17.52
C GLY A 525 2.56 22.56 -16.03
N TRP A 526 1.60 23.32 -15.47
CA TRP A 526 1.43 23.47 -14.02
C TRP A 526 0.73 22.24 -13.43
N SER A 527 0.79 22.05 -12.12
CA SER A 527 0.19 20.88 -11.46
C SER A 527 -0.61 21.24 -10.20
N ILE A 528 -1.52 20.36 -9.82
CA ILE A 528 -2.36 20.45 -8.61
C ILE A 528 -2.41 19.08 -7.92
N ASP A 529 -2.54 19.07 -6.61
CA ASP A 529 -2.67 17.82 -5.85
C ASP A 529 -3.93 17.05 -6.27
N ALA A 530 -3.77 15.74 -6.45
CA ALA A 530 -4.82 14.79 -6.82
C ALA A 530 -6.00 14.80 -5.83
N THR A 531 -5.74 15.16 -4.57
CA THR A 531 -6.72 15.21 -3.49
C THR A 531 -6.52 16.44 -2.61
N GLN A 532 -7.45 16.68 -1.70
CA GLN A 532 -7.18 17.48 -0.49
C GLN A 532 -6.02 16.87 0.31
N VAL A 533 -5.28 17.70 1.05
CA VAL A 533 -4.24 17.21 1.97
C VAL A 533 -4.89 16.45 3.10
N THR A 534 -4.43 15.23 3.38
CA THR A 534 -5.01 14.39 4.44
C THR A 534 -4.44 14.70 5.81
N TYR A 535 -5.14 14.29 6.86
CA TYR A 535 -4.67 14.42 8.24
C TYR A 535 -3.31 13.72 8.44
N ARG A 536 -3.13 12.50 7.92
CA ARG A 536 -1.85 11.76 7.99
C ARG A 536 -0.71 12.52 7.32
N GLN A 537 -0.96 13.10 6.15
CA GLN A 537 0.07 13.87 5.43
C GLN A 537 0.46 15.13 6.23
N TYR A 538 -0.53 15.84 6.77
CA TYR A 538 -0.32 17.04 7.58
C TYR A 538 0.45 16.76 8.88
N MET A 539 0.02 15.73 9.63
CA MET A 539 0.68 15.35 10.88
C MET A 539 2.10 14.82 10.67
N SER A 540 2.36 14.16 9.52
CA SER A 540 3.72 13.75 9.15
C SER A 540 4.64 14.95 8.94
N TRP A 541 4.15 16.01 8.29
CA TRP A 541 4.87 17.28 8.17
C TRP A 541 5.07 17.95 9.54
N LEU A 542 4.02 18.02 10.36
CA LEU A 542 4.09 18.65 11.69
C LEU A 542 5.08 17.95 12.62
N ALA A 543 5.22 16.62 12.51
CA ALA A 543 6.20 15.83 13.25
C ALA A 543 7.66 16.23 12.97
N HIS A 544 7.93 16.89 11.83
CA HIS A 544 9.25 17.43 11.48
C HIS A 544 9.49 18.84 12.06
N GLN A 545 8.62 19.32 12.95
CA GLN A 545 8.77 20.58 13.68
C GLN A 545 9.01 21.80 12.75
N PRO A 546 8.09 22.07 11.81
CA PRO A 546 8.23 23.16 10.85
C PRO A 546 8.43 24.51 11.54
N SER A 547 9.28 25.34 10.94
CA SER A 547 9.61 26.68 11.45
C SER A 547 8.40 27.63 11.40
N MET A 548 8.18 28.35 12.49
CA MET A 548 7.22 29.46 12.57
C MET A 548 7.83 30.80 12.12
N ALA A 549 9.15 30.86 11.91
CA ALA A 549 9.87 32.12 11.67
C ALA A 549 9.70 32.66 10.24
N ASP A 550 9.40 31.79 9.28
CA ASP A 550 9.38 32.10 7.84
C ASP A 550 7.97 32.35 7.28
N GLN A 551 7.03 32.67 8.17
CA GLN A 551 5.64 32.95 7.81
C GLN A 551 5.51 34.30 7.07
N PRO A 552 4.60 34.40 6.09
CA PRO A 552 4.37 35.65 5.36
C PRO A 552 3.76 36.73 6.29
N PRO A 553 3.84 38.03 5.94
CA PRO A 553 3.34 39.12 6.79
C PRO A 553 1.87 39.00 7.21
N ILE A 554 1.03 38.38 6.39
CA ILE A 554 -0.39 38.13 6.72
C ILE A 554 -0.58 37.15 7.88
N CYS A 555 0.46 36.37 8.22
CA CYS A 555 0.45 35.29 9.21
C CYS A 555 1.21 35.61 10.50
N GLN A 556 1.51 36.89 10.77
CA GLN A 556 2.28 37.27 11.96
C GLN A 556 1.60 36.95 13.29
N GLU A 557 0.29 36.76 13.29
CA GLU A 557 -0.48 36.39 14.48
C GLU A 557 -0.66 34.87 14.63
N ASN A 558 -0.21 34.05 13.67
CA ASN A 558 -0.27 32.60 13.78
C ASN A 558 0.87 32.09 14.67
N ASP A 559 0.51 31.40 15.75
CA ASP A 559 1.43 30.92 16.79
C ASP A 559 1.44 29.39 16.96
N SER A 560 0.64 28.66 16.17
CA SER A 560 0.61 27.20 16.16
C SER A 560 0.16 26.65 14.81
N TYR A 561 0.79 25.57 14.34
CA TYR A 561 0.30 24.78 13.21
C TYR A 561 -0.51 23.54 13.65
N GLU A 562 -0.74 23.34 14.96
CA GLU A 562 -1.42 22.14 15.47
C GLU A 562 -2.94 22.23 15.25
N PRO A 563 -3.56 21.31 14.50
CA PRO A 563 -5.01 21.31 14.30
C PRO A 563 -5.70 20.92 15.62
N VAL A 564 -6.81 21.59 15.92
CA VAL A 564 -7.49 21.45 17.22
C VAL A 564 -8.22 20.10 17.38
N TYR A 565 -8.45 19.36 16.29
CA TYR A 565 -9.16 18.07 16.32
C TYR A 565 -8.50 17.02 15.39
N PRO A 566 -8.29 15.78 15.88
CA PRO A 566 -7.80 14.71 15.02
C PRO A 566 -8.92 14.18 14.11
N VAL A 567 -8.66 14.14 12.81
CA VAL A 567 -9.48 13.43 11.81
C VAL A 567 -8.81 12.07 11.53
N LEU A 568 -9.56 11.10 11.00
CA LEU A 568 -8.99 9.83 10.54
C LEU A 568 -7.94 10.07 9.44
N ASP A 569 -6.90 9.24 9.39
CA ASP A 569 -5.67 9.44 8.61
C ASP A 569 -5.87 9.85 7.14
N ASP A 570 -6.82 9.23 6.43
CA ASP A 570 -7.04 9.42 4.99
C ASP A 570 -8.15 10.44 4.65
N TYR A 571 -8.60 11.19 5.65
CA TYR A 571 -9.60 12.23 5.52
C TYR A 571 -8.91 13.59 5.37
N PRO A 572 -9.54 14.59 4.73
CA PRO A 572 -8.92 15.90 4.59
C PRO A 572 -8.61 16.50 5.96
N VAL A 573 -7.41 17.06 6.11
CA VAL A 573 -7.08 17.85 7.30
C VAL A 573 -8.02 19.06 7.35
N THR A 574 -8.59 19.30 8.52
CA THR A 574 -9.46 20.44 8.81
C THR A 574 -9.00 21.13 10.08
N HIS A 575 -9.71 22.17 10.51
CA HIS A 575 -9.29 22.99 11.65
C HIS A 575 -7.89 23.61 11.46
N VAL A 576 -7.55 23.89 10.22
CA VAL A 576 -6.33 24.58 9.80
C VAL A 576 -6.71 25.93 9.20
N ASP A 577 -5.92 26.94 9.50
CA ASP A 577 -6.13 28.27 8.95
C ASP A 577 -5.40 28.42 7.59
N TRP A 578 -5.48 29.62 7.00
CA TRP A 578 -4.81 29.87 5.72
C TRP A 578 -3.28 29.80 5.83
N CYS A 579 -2.73 30.24 6.98
CA CYS A 579 -1.31 30.29 7.26
C CYS A 579 -0.72 28.89 7.41
N ASP A 580 -1.45 27.99 8.07
CA ASP A 580 -1.14 26.57 8.19
C ASP A 580 -1.08 25.91 6.80
N ALA A 581 -2.11 26.13 5.98
CA ALA A 581 -2.18 25.63 4.61
C ALA A 581 -1.02 26.11 3.74
N TYR A 582 -0.70 27.42 3.84
CA TYR A 582 0.43 28.02 3.15
C TYR A 582 1.77 27.43 3.61
N ALA A 583 1.98 27.29 4.92
CA ALA A 583 3.19 26.75 5.50
C ALA A 583 3.40 25.28 5.15
N TYR A 584 2.36 24.44 5.25
CA TYR A 584 2.41 23.04 4.85
C TYR A 584 2.82 22.91 3.39
N CYS A 585 2.12 23.59 2.47
CA CYS A 585 2.38 23.43 1.05
C CYS A 585 3.81 23.82 0.69
N LYS A 586 4.31 24.92 1.27
CA LYS A 586 5.72 25.32 1.12
C LYS A 586 6.67 24.27 1.72
N GLY A 587 6.35 23.74 2.89
CA GLY A 587 7.16 22.75 3.61
C GLY A 587 7.32 21.43 2.88
N VAL A 588 6.33 21.01 2.08
CA VAL A 588 6.41 19.80 1.26
C VAL A 588 6.94 20.05 -0.17
N GLY A 589 7.56 21.21 -0.41
CA GLY A 589 8.15 21.55 -1.72
C GLY A 589 7.14 21.98 -2.79
N LYS A 590 5.92 22.34 -2.39
CA LYS A 590 4.83 22.82 -3.25
C LYS A 590 4.48 24.27 -2.88
N ARG A 591 3.28 24.71 -3.22
CA ARG A 591 2.70 25.98 -2.77
C ARG A 591 1.18 25.85 -2.65
N LEU A 592 0.57 26.71 -1.84
CA LEU A 592 -0.88 26.79 -1.81
C LEU A 592 -1.38 27.17 -3.21
N CYS A 593 -2.49 26.54 -3.64
CA CYS A 593 -3.03 26.78 -4.97
C CYS A 593 -3.40 28.24 -5.18
N GLY A 594 -2.95 28.83 -6.28
CA GLY A 594 -3.09 30.25 -6.54
C GLY A 594 -2.96 30.54 -8.04
N ARG A 595 -2.13 31.52 -8.39
CA ARG A 595 -1.91 31.90 -9.78
C ARG A 595 -1.14 30.84 -10.56
N ILE A 596 -1.51 30.58 -11.81
CA ILE A 596 -0.72 29.79 -12.77
C ILE A 596 0.62 30.50 -12.98
N GLY A 597 1.72 29.75 -12.91
CA GLY A 597 3.09 30.30 -12.95
C GLY A 597 3.61 30.86 -11.62
N GLY A 598 2.83 30.81 -10.54
CA GLY A 598 3.30 31.09 -9.18
C GLY A 598 2.70 32.33 -8.50
N GLY A 599 2.61 32.24 -7.17
CA GLY A 599 2.16 33.31 -6.28
C GLY A 599 0.64 33.46 -6.21
N GLN A 600 0.23 34.55 -5.57
CA GLN A 600 -1.17 34.81 -5.24
C GLN A 600 -2.03 35.05 -6.50
N ASN A 601 -3.19 34.40 -6.58
CA ASN A 601 -4.21 34.68 -7.59
C ASN A 601 -4.81 36.09 -7.36
N PRO A 602 -5.00 36.93 -8.41
CA PRO A 602 -5.67 38.20 -8.25
C PRO A 602 -7.10 38.05 -7.73
N TRP A 603 -7.50 38.91 -6.79
CA TRP A 603 -8.81 38.81 -6.15
C TRP A 603 -9.99 38.81 -7.13
N ASN A 604 -9.89 39.59 -8.21
CA ASN A 604 -10.91 39.70 -9.25
C ASN A 604 -10.85 38.60 -10.33
N ALA A 605 -9.91 37.66 -10.23
CA ALA A 605 -9.69 36.54 -11.17
C ALA A 605 -10.32 35.22 -10.64
N LEU A 606 -11.48 35.31 -9.97
CA LEU A 606 -12.21 34.16 -9.41
C LEU A 606 -12.52 33.08 -10.48
N LYS A 607 -12.95 33.53 -11.66
CA LYS A 607 -13.43 32.69 -12.77
C LYS A 607 -12.54 32.82 -14.01
N ASP A 608 -11.25 33.03 -13.81
CA ASP A 608 -10.27 33.17 -14.89
C ASP A 608 -9.41 31.90 -14.92
N GLU A 609 -9.70 31.02 -15.87
CA GLU A 609 -9.00 29.75 -16.09
C GLU A 609 -7.56 29.92 -16.58
N SER A 610 -7.21 31.12 -17.06
CA SER A 610 -5.83 31.46 -17.42
C SER A 610 -5.01 32.00 -16.25
N SER A 611 -5.67 32.32 -15.13
CA SER A 611 -5.05 32.86 -13.92
C SER A 611 -5.06 31.88 -12.76
N SER A 612 -6.19 31.30 -12.38
CA SER A 612 -6.31 30.46 -11.17
C SER A 612 -6.09 28.99 -11.49
N GLN A 613 -5.11 28.36 -10.81
CA GLN A 613 -4.89 26.91 -10.91
C GLN A 613 -6.11 26.12 -10.42
N TRP A 614 -6.68 26.55 -9.28
CA TRP A 614 -7.81 25.86 -8.69
C TRP A 614 -9.03 25.93 -9.59
N TYR A 615 -9.36 27.13 -10.10
CA TYR A 615 -10.52 27.29 -10.99
C TYR A 615 -10.32 26.55 -12.31
N ALA A 616 -9.13 26.64 -12.92
CA ALA A 616 -8.82 25.94 -14.15
C ALA A 616 -8.95 24.41 -13.98
N ALA A 617 -8.47 23.84 -12.87
CA ALA A 617 -8.61 22.43 -12.57
C ALA A 617 -10.08 22.03 -12.39
N CYS A 618 -10.81 22.74 -11.52
CA CYS A 618 -12.21 22.42 -11.20
C CYS A 618 -13.10 22.55 -12.44
N SER A 619 -12.99 23.64 -13.20
CA SER A 619 -13.85 23.89 -14.36
C SER A 619 -13.38 23.19 -15.63
N SER A 620 -12.31 22.38 -15.58
CA SER A 620 -11.69 21.76 -16.76
C SER A 620 -11.32 22.78 -17.85
N GLY A 621 -10.68 23.88 -17.45
CA GLY A 621 -10.35 25.01 -18.31
C GLY A 621 -11.57 25.83 -18.73
N GLY A 622 -12.53 26.04 -17.82
CA GLY A 622 -13.73 26.86 -18.05
C GLY A 622 -14.88 26.15 -18.77
N LYS A 623 -14.78 24.84 -19.03
CA LYS A 623 -15.78 24.05 -19.75
C LYS A 623 -16.97 23.63 -18.88
N ASN A 624 -16.71 23.38 -17.60
CA ASN A 624 -17.67 22.79 -16.68
C ASN A 624 -18.02 23.73 -15.52
N VAL A 625 -19.23 23.58 -14.99
CA VAL A 625 -19.72 24.29 -13.79
C VAL A 625 -19.25 23.59 -12.51
N TYR A 626 -19.27 22.27 -12.51
CA TYR A 626 -18.77 21.36 -11.48
C TYR A 626 -17.60 20.56 -12.07
N PRO A 627 -16.73 19.91 -11.27
CA PRO A 627 -15.63 19.09 -11.77
C PRO A 627 -16.04 18.12 -12.88
N TYR A 628 -17.17 17.45 -12.69
CA TYR A 628 -17.67 16.39 -13.55
C TYR A 628 -18.57 16.86 -14.71
N GLY A 629 -19.00 18.12 -14.75
CA GLY A 629 -19.90 18.58 -15.81
C GLY A 629 -20.67 19.87 -15.50
N ASN A 630 -21.67 20.16 -16.34
CA ASN A 630 -22.49 21.38 -16.24
C ASN A 630 -23.75 21.22 -15.39
N ASP A 631 -24.30 20.02 -15.36
CA ASP A 631 -25.49 19.68 -14.58
C ASP A 631 -25.07 19.16 -13.22
N TYR A 632 -25.80 19.53 -12.18
CA TYR A 632 -25.53 19.06 -10.83
C TYR A 632 -25.95 17.60 -10.65
N GLU A 633 -25.07 16.82 -10.05
CA GLU A 633 -25.30 15.42 -9.69
C GLU A 633 -25.15 15.25 -8.18
N ALA A 634 -26.26 14.99 -7.51
CA ALA A 634 -26.36 14.95 -6.04
C ALA A 634 -25.43 13.94 -5.36
N THR A 635 -24.95 12.92 -6.09
CA THR A 635 -24.08 11.86 -5.55
C THR A 635 -22.70 11.81 -6.20
N ALA A 636 -22.38 12.73 -7.12
CA ALA A 636 -21.10 12.71 -7.80
C ALA A 636 -19.95 13.11 -6.87
N CYS A 637 -20.21 14.09 -5.99
CA CYS A 637 -19.26 14.61 -5.01
C CYS A 637 -19.87 14.59 -3.60
N PHE A 638 -19.02 14.62 -2.57
CA PHE A 638 -19.44 14.53 -1.17
C PHE A 638 -20.00 15.85 -0.62
N GLY A 639 -21.22 16.20 -1.04
CA GLY A 639 -21.96 17.37 -0.57
C GLY A 639 -23.20 17.02 0.24
N ARG A 640 -24.01 18.03 0.58
CA ARG A 640 -25.13 17.89 1.53
C ARG A 640 -26.15 16.82 1.16
N ASP A 641 -26.39 16.61 -0.13
CA ASP A 641 -27.40 15.66 -0.61
C ASP A 641 -27.00 14.18 -0.40
N ILE A 642 -25.73 13.91 -0.07
CA ILE A 642 -25.31 12.59 0.39
C ILE A 642 -25.96 12.25 1.74
N GLY A 643 -26.20 13.25 2.60
CA GLY A 643 -26.93 13.10 3.86
C GLY A 643 -26.13 12.49 5.01
N GLU A 644 -24.80 12.48 4.90
CA GLU A 644 -23.88 12.01 5.95
C GLU A 644 -23.42 13.19 6.84
N GLU A 645 -23.07 12.89 8.09
CA GLU A 645 -22.68 13.90 9.09
C GLU A 645 -21.16 14.02 9.28
N GLU A 646 -20.38 13.09 8.73
CA GLU A 646 -18.93 13.03 8.81
C GLU A 646 -18.30 13.20 7.43
N LEU A 647 -17.04 13.63 7.37
CA LEU A 647 -16.25 13.76 6.14
C LEU A 647 -16.09 12.40 5.43
N ALA A 648 -15.56 12.41 4.20
CA ALA A 648 -15.20 11.18 3.48
C ALA A 648 -13.68 11.07 3.29
N PRO A 649 -13.11 9.85 3.20
CA PRO A 649 -11.74 9.67 2.76
C PRO A 649 -11.53 10.34 1.41
N VAL A 650 -10.38 10.98 1.23
CA VAL A 650 -10.08 11.68 -0.03
C VAL A 650 -10.05 10.71 -1.21
N GLY A 651 -10.54 11.13 -2.37
CA GLY A 651 -10.60 10.32 -3.58
C GLY A 651 -11.61 9.16 -3.55
N SER A 652 -12.42 9.03 -2.49
CA SER A 652 -13.40 7.93 -2.37
C SER A 652 -14.59 8.04 -3.32
N TYR A 653 -14.89 9.25 -3.81
CA TYR A 653 -15.94 9.51 -4.79
C TYR A 653 -15.33 9.54 -6.19
N LEU A 654 -15.26 8.37 -6.84
CA LEU A 654 -14.58 8.22 -8.14
C LEU A 654 -15.18 9.08 -9.26
N GLY A 655 -16.45 9.48 -9.12
CA GLY A 655 -17.13 10.41 -10.04
C GLY A 655 -16.89 11.90 -9.73
N CYS A 656 -16.26 12.24 -8.60
CA CYS A 656 -15.98 13.61 -8.20
C CYS A 656 -14.69 14.15 -8.84
N GLN A 657 -14.59 14.04 -10.15
CA GLN A 657 -13.45 14.51 -10.95
C GLN A 657 -13.91 14.83 -12.37
N SER A 658 -13.02 15.44 -13.16
CA SER A 658 -13.29 15.68 -14.56
C SER A 658 -13.21 14.39 -15.40
N SER A 659 -14.01 14.36 -16.46
CA SER A 659 -13.86 13.40 -17.58
C SER A 659 -13.26 14.05 -18.83
N GLU A 660 -12.88 15.33 -18.75
CA GLU A 660 -12.25 16.06 -19.84
C GLU A 660 -10.77 15.70 -19.94
N THR A 661 -10.33 15.33 -21.15
CA THR A 661 -8.93 14.96 -21.41
C THR A 661 -7.94 16.03 -20.95
N GLY A 662 -7.03 15.61 -20.06
CA GLY A 662 -6.00 16.42 -19.44
C GLY A 662 -6.38 16.97 -18.07
N TYR A 663 -7.63 16.81 -17.62
CA TYR A 663 -8.12 17.28 -16.31
C TYR A 663 -8.55 16.12 -15.39
N GLU A 664 -8.42 14.87 -15.82
CA GLU A 664 -8.70 13.70 -15.00
C GLU A 664 -7.67 13.52 -13.86
N GLY A 665 -8.03 12.73 -12.84
CA GLY A 665 -7.13 12.37 -11.75
C GLY A 665 -7.08 13.35 -10.57
N VAL A 666 -7.87 14.44 -10.62
CA VAL A 666 -8.04 15.38 -9.51
C VAL A 666 -9.43 15.23 -8.91
N PHE A 667 -9.48 14.74 -7.68
CA PHE A 667 -10.69 14.42 -6.94
C PHE A 667 -11.07 15.54 -5.97
N ASP A 668 -12.35 15.54 -5.58
CA ASP A 668 -12.90 16.33 -4.47
C ASP A 668 -12.75 17.85 -4.64
N LEU A 669 -12.65 18.34 -5.89
CA LEU A 669 -12.70 19.79 -6.17
C LEU A 669 -14.10 20.39 -5.94
N SER A 670 -15.09 19.54 -5.67
CA SER A 670 -16.37 19.93 -5.08
C SER A 670 -16.66 19.06 -3.85
N GLY A 671 -17.09 19.67 -2.75
CA GLY A 671 -17.52 18.95 -1.55
C GLY A 671 -16.36 18.42 -0.69
N ASN A 672 -16.71 17.58 0.28
CA ASN A 672 -15.86 17.16 1.39
C ASN A 672 -15.48 18.34 2.29
N VAL A 673 -14.50 19.16 1.89
CA VAL A 673 -14.10 20.39 2.59
C VAL A 673 -13.95 21.55 1.62
N TRP A 674 -14.26 22.75 2.10
CA TRP A 674 -13.80 23.99 1.48
C TRP A 674 -12.29 24.02 1.46
N GLU A 675 -11.70 24.62 0.44
CA GLU A 675 -10.24 24.63 0.27
C GLU A 675 -9.67 26.04 0.23
N TRP A 676 -8.72 26.34 1.12
CA TRP A 676 -7.97 27.59 1.07
C TRP A 676 -7.26 27.78 -0.28
N GLU A 677 -7.39 28.96 -0.87
CA GLU A 677 -6.65 29.42 -2.04
C GLU A 677 -5.64 30.51 -1.62
N ASP A 678 -4.46 30.55 -2.24
CA ASP A 678 -3.53 31.69 -2.20
C ASP A 678 -4.14 32.87 -2.97
N CYS A 679 -5.15 33.48 -2.36
CA CYS A 679 -5.94 34.57 -2.90
C CYS A 679 -6.52 35.40 -1.74
N CYS A 680 -5.69 36.28 -1.19
CA CYS A 680 -6.07 37.16 -0.09
C CYS A 680 -6.21 38.62 -0.52
N LYS A 681 -7.10 39.37 0.13
CA LYS A 681 -7.13 40.84 0.03
C LYS A 681 -7.15 41.45 1.42
N THR A 682 -6.51 42.60 1.57
CA THR A 682 -6.56 43.38 2.81
C THR A 682 -7.30 44.68 2.54
N GLU A 683 -8.40 44.88 3.26
CA GLU A 683 -9.20 46.11 3.21
C GLU A 683 -9.44 46.59 4.65
N ASN A 684 -9.14 47.87 4.93
CA ASN A 684 -9.39 48.50 6.24
C ASN A 684 -8.88 47.66 7.43
N GLU A 685 -7.63 47.20 7.37
CA GLU A 685 -6.97 46.38 8.42
C GLU A 685 -7.56 44.98 8.63
N SER A 686 -8.53 44.56 7.81
CA SER A 686 -9.06 43.20 7.78
C SER A 686 -8.60 42.47 6.53
N SER A 687 -8.03 41.28 6.70
CA SER A 687 -7.66 40.40 5.60
C SER A 687 -8.75 39.36 5.36
N LEU A 688 -9.05 39.08 4.09
CA LEU A 688 -9.93 38.00 3.66
C LEU A 688 -9.19 37.12 2.68
N CYS A 689 -9.20 35.82 2.89
CA CYS A 689 -8.65 34.82 1.98
C CYS A 689 -9.77 33.94 1.46
N ARG A 690 -9.66 33.57 0.17
CA ARG A 690 -10.70 32.82 -0.51
C ARG A 690 -10.63 31.34 -0.15
N VAL A 691 -11.81 30.71 -0.05
CA VAL A 691 -11.98 29.26 -0.07
C VAL A 691 -12.80 28.82 -1.28
N ARG A 692 -12.62 27.58 -1.73
CA ARG A 692 -13.21 27.05 -2.97
C ARG A 692 -13.86 25.67 -2.75
N GLY A 693 -14.74 25.26 -3.67
CA GLY A 693 -15.21 23.87 -3.81
C GLY A 693 -16.45 23.44 -3.00
N GLY A 694 -16.78 24.10 -1.90
CA GLY A 694 -17.85 23.63 -1.01
C GLY A 694 -17.38 22.50 -0.10
N ALA A 695 -18.21 22.15 0.89
CA ALA A 695 -17.91 21.10 1.87
C ALA A 695 -19.06 20.07 1.97
N LEU A 696 -18.93 19.12 2.90
CA LEU A 696 -19.92 18.05 3.15
C LEU A 696 -21.34 18.59 3.42
N ASN A 697 -21.46 19.79 3.97
CA ASN A 697 -22.73 20.43 4.30
C ASN A 697 -23.20 21.45 3.26
N SER A 698 -22.48 21.57 2.14
CA SER A 698 -22.77 22.53 1.08
C SER A 698 -23.89 22.09 0.16
N GLU A 699 -24.76 23.03 -0.19
CA GLU A 699 -25.82 22.83 -1.18
C GLU A 699 -25.28 22.94 -2.62
N GLN A 700 -26.11 22.56 -3.59
CA GLN A 700 -25.78 22.55 -5.02
C GLN A 700 -25.05 23.82 -5.52
N ASP A 701 -25.45 25.01 -5.07
CA ASP A 701 -24.86 26.28 -5.56
C ASP A 701 -23.44 26.50 -5.03
N GLU A 702 -23.19 26.07 -3.79
CA GLU A 702 -21.91 26.21 -3.09
C GLU A 702 -20.85 25.24 -3.63
N LEU A 703 -21.27 24.14 -4.25
CA LEU A 703 -20.40 23.13 -4.86
C LEU A 703 -19.88 23.52 -6.25
N ARG A 704 -20.31 24.65 -6.81
CA ARG A 704 -19.86 25.11 -8.14
C ARG A 704 -18.41 25.58 -8.09
N CYS A 705 -17.65 25.32 -9.15
CA CYS A 705 -16.27 25.78 -9.29
C CYS A 705 -16.14 27.32 -9.21
N ASP A 706 -17.22 28.04 -9.44
CA ASP A 706 -17.27 29.49 -9.57
C ASP A 706 -17.94 30.21 -8.38
N TYR A 707 -18.24 29.48 -7.30
CA TYR A 707 -18.79 30.04 -6.06
C TYR A 707 -17.73 30.85 -5.31
N ASP A 708 -18.09 32.05 -4.81
CA ASP A 708 -17.17 32.97 -4.11
C ASP A 708 -17.46 32.97 -2.62
N LEU A 709 -16.50 32.51 -1.83
CA LEU A 709 -16.55 32.52 -0.38
C LEU A 709 -15.18 32.88 0.18
N ALA A 710 -15.15 33.67 1.24
CA ALA A 710 -13.90 34.10 1.86
C ALA A 710 -14.08 34.30 3.36
N PHE A 711 -13.01 34.00 4.08
CA PHE A 711 -12.95 34.04 5.53
C PHE A 711 -11.73 34.85 5.98
N ASN A 712 -11.65 35.17 7.27
CA ASN A 712 -10.41 35.71 7.83
C ASN A 712 -9.31 34.63 7.69
N PRO A 713 -8.05 34.98 7.33
CA PRO A 713 -6.96 34.02 7.21
C PRO A 713 -6.70 33.17 8.47
N PHE A 714 -7.13 33.64 9.64
CA PHE A 714 -6.98 32.94 10.93
C PHE A 714 -8.24 32.16 11.35
N ASP A 715 -9.31 32.19 10.54
CA ASP A 715 -10.48 31.38 10.83
C ASP A 715 -10.15 29.90 10.60
N THR A 716 -10.56 29.03 11.52
CA THR A 716 -10.51 27.58 11.34
C THR A 716 -11.92 27.00 11.36
N SER A 717 -12.13 25.88 10.67
CA SER A 717 -13.44 25.24 10.57
C SER A 717 -13.30 23.73 10.39
N PRO A 718 -14.25 22.92 10.93
CA PRO A 718 -14.32 21.47 10.67
C PRO A 718 -14.62 21.13 9.20
N SER A 719 -14.92 22.14 8.38
CA SER A 719 -15.29 21.98 6.97
C SER A 719 -14.36 22.76 6.03
N ILE A 720 -13.24 23.28 6.52
CA ILE A 720 -12.22 23.95 5.70
C ILE A 720 -10.91 23.19 5.85
N GLY A 721 -10.37 22.75 4.72
CA GLY A 721 -9.03 22.21 4.54
C GLY A 721 -8.35 22.93 3.37
N PHE A 722 -7.51 22.22 2.62
CA PHE A 722 -6.78 22.80 1.48
C PHE A 722 -6.14 21.72 0.60
N ARG A 723 -5.58 22.16 -0.53
CA ARG A 723 -4.71 21.36 -1.39
C ARG A 723 -3.55 22.20 -1.94
N CYS A 724 -2.46 21.55 -2.33
CA CYS A 724 -1.28 22.23 -2.87
C CYS A 724 -1.21 22.16 -4.39
N CYS A 725 -0.40 23.03 -4.96
CA CYS A 725 -0.14 23.17 -6.39
C CYS A 725 1.36 23.36 -6.66
N PHE A 726 1.76 23.21 -7.92
CA PHE A 726 3.10 23.49 -8.42
C PHE A 726 3.01 24.32 -9.72
N PRO A 727 3.85 25.36 -9.92
CA PRO A 727 3.75 26.30 -11.04
C PRO A 727 4.05 25.70 -12.41
#